data_AF-A0A0G0UXW7-F1
#
_entry.id   AF-A0A0G0UXW7-F1
#
_cell.length_a   1.000
_cell.length_b   1.000
_cell.length_c   1.000
_cell.angle_alpha   90.00
_cell.angle_beta   90.00
_cell.angle_gamma   90.00
#
_symmetry.space_group_name_H-M   'P 1'
#
loop_
_entity.id
_entity.type
_entity.pdbx_description
1 polymer ?
#
loop_
_entity_poly.entity_id
_entity_poly.type
_entity_poly.pdbx_seq_one_letter_code
_entity_poly.pdbx_strand_id
1 'polypeptide(L)'
;MKKVLVMSVVLATLVWTMGLATFIPAVSAATLTAGDLIKGSGSAVYFYAADGKRYTFPTLSTYMTWYADFSTVKTITDSEMAAISLAGNVVVRPGTKLIKIDTVPKVFAVEPKGKLVWVASEAVANTLYGADWAKKIVTIPDGFWTNYTDSGLSLSGTTYPEGQLVKWAGSTNVYYVTGGKKALVSSDAVLAANMWKAGDVVTAPASIIMVDGTAITAAVATLVDVSQGGGAGSVVVPTGAGTLTVALAGDTPAASPVAVSGTANFVKFGLTANGAAMTVSKILITKGGYSGTGDVENIKITDLSGVGLTNSTSLNTNGTANLTFSPALSLAAGETRYFYVKSGIVAGVSSGVTVSFAIAASSDVTSSAATVAGNFPVLGNAMSVVAVTIGTAKVYTDGTVTDTTPDSGDNNVIINKFRVEAGTTEAITIESITLMEAGTAGLSDVKNLELWSVTQNKSLGEVAAYDSNGKVSFTNLNIVVGKGEIHRFSVREDIVSGAGLTTNTDLVDGTEVLMSVKGNAYGFYITATDPNTWGGKGASDQTINTGALSISKSTTTPATGKIAEAADQLLAVFDVEAKGEDVRVSAFKVTFTLGGTGDGADLISCKLTDKDGLLVAGPADGTDALDYVNFTDTFVVPVGINKYSLKCRVFDSDSNDFTGGATYQMVATAATGITAKGVSTNDSITASGTATANVMTVATVALTATTLGTPAAQSVAAGTANMIWSTFTLDAANSGENVNVTNVVLEDTVTVAGNAEDIDNVEVWCDQSSASSERGDIYEKKVSDTESWEGTGNGDDLLSVNFVETVTVTKNSFVKCAVVADLGSGAGAGEKHTISLDTDSGDVTATGADTGATATVTPTGAGQTMTVAANGTLTVSVDATSPKAAIFVSSEAKQTVAVFKLAANSVEALDLDELTLTDDGSDTGVATYYIYSSRRADGVAVTEPIASTPGQAAVTAVITDGTVSVPAGSYVLITVKADINYIDGTTIDNGATLEVTVADGSTDVLTTGLSSGAAVVGTATNYDAATHQLYEARPVVTKDSSSPSGTIGTGASTLVAVFKIDNASGTQDIVMSAANDDDMVFNLSGSATGVSCAGGCAVVFKDKNGNLLSDSQTAINLGGGIAVTNLNLDFTDGTLTVPVGDYELVKVYANTTDFTTAGNSLQVWLDDAAAANFSWGIDSSAGGAQVMETADISWRGDIYGNTLGK
;
A
#
# COMPACT_ATOMS: atom_id res chain seq x y z
N MET A 1 69.20 -1.31 64.95
CA MET A 1 69.06 0.17 64.81
C MET A 1 68.88 0.40 63.32
N LYS A 2 67.70 0.73 62.78
CA LYS A 2 66.97 2.02 62.81
C LYS A 2 67.81 3.19 62.25
N LYS A 3 67.29 3.86 61.19
CA LYS A 3 67.77 5.11 60.51
C LYS A 3 68.98 4.90 59.57
N VAL A 4 69.21 5.62 58.46
CA VAL A 4 68.61 6.79 57.73
C VAL A 4 69.30 6.84 56.32
N LEU A 5 68.82 7.39 55.19
CA LEU A 5 67.53 7.88 54.63
C LEU A 5 67.79 8.33 53.15
N VAL A 6 66.79 8.38 52.25
CA VAL A 6 66.74 9.23 51.01
C VAL A 6 67.69 8.77 49.85
N MET A 7 67.32 8.61 48.56
CA MET A 7 66.25 9.08 47.64
C MET A 7 65.87 7.93 46.65
N SER A 8 64.78 7.91 45.86
CA SER A 8 63.57 8.76 45.69
C SER A 8 62.44 7.96 45.00
N VAL A 9 61.24 8.53 44.95
CA VAL A 9 59.98 7.94 44.44
C VAL A 9 59.88 7.96 42.90
N VAL A 10 58.90 7.22 42.34
CA VAL A 10 58.50 7.08 40.92
C VAL A 10 59.38 6.06 40.17
N LEU A 11 58.87 4.96 39.61
CA LEU A 11 57.54 4.67 39.04
C LEU A 11 57.00 3.31 39.51
N ALA A 12 55.70 3.20 39.80
CA ALA A 12 55.04 1.93 40.13
C ALA A 12 54.32 1.36 38.91
N THR A 13 54.45 0.04 38.66
CA THR A 13 53.38 -0.93 38.29
C THR A 13 53.99 -2.32 38.02
N LEU A 14 53.18 -3.39 38.14
CA LEU A 14 53.46 -4.79 37.76
C LEU A 14 54.35 -5.66 38.69
N VAL A 15 53.98 -5.75 39.97
CA VAL A 15 54.11 -6.98 40.79
C VAL A 15 52.85 -7.11 41.66
N TRP A 16 52.55 -8.35 42.09
CA TRP A 16 51.39 -8.86 42.87
C TRP A 16 50.30 -9.50 41.95
N THR A 17 49.91 -10.76 42.13
CA THR A 17 50.27 -11.72 43.20
C THR A 17 50.16 -13.18 42.77
N MET A 18 51.05 -14.04 43.28
CA MET A 18 50.81 -15.49 43.33
C MET A 18 49.71 -15.80 44.35
N GLY A 19 48.80 -16.72 44.02
CA GLY A 19 47.73 -17.19 44.90
C GLY A 19 47.54 -18.71 44.82
N LEU A 20 47.74 -19.37 45.96
CA LEU A 20 47.47 -20.77 46.32
C LEU A 20 46.88 -21.71 45.25
N ALA A 21 47.67 -22.70 44.83
CA ALA A 21 47.14 -23.93 44.24
C ALA A 21 46.44 -24.76 45.32
N THR A 22 45.12 -24.88 45.24
CA THR A 22 44.34 -25.85 46.04
C THR A 22 44.04 -27.08 45.19
N PHE A 23 44.49 -28.25 45.67
CA PHE A 23 44.09 -29.53 45.08
C PHE A 23 42.65 -29.83 45.46
N ILE A 24 41.70 -29.52 44.58
CA ILE A 24 40.32 -30.00 44.70
C ILE A 24 40.33 -31.50 44.32
N PRO A 25 39.83 -32.41 45.16
CA PRO A 25 39.74 -33.82 44.81
C PRO A 25 38.75 -34.00 43.66
N ALA A 26 39.12 -34.79 42.66
CA ALA A 26 38.20 -35.20 41.60
C ALA A 26 37.03 -35.98 42.22
N VAL A 27 35.83 -35.40 42.18
CA VAL A 27 34.60 -36.08 42.59
C VAL A 27 34.35 -37.21 41.59
N SER A 28 34.08 -38.40 42.10
CA SER A 28 33.82 -39.58 41.28
C SER A 28 32.60 -39.33 40.39
N ALA A 29 32.80 -39.41 39.07
CA ALA A 29 31.70 -39.31 38.11
C ALA A 29 30.64 -40.39 38.34
N ALA A 30 29.37 -40.01 38.22
CA ALA A 30 28.29 -40.96 38.01
C ALA A 30 28.55 -41.77 36.74
N THR A 31 28.53 -43.10 36.83
CA THR A 31 28.65 -43.97 35.66
C THR A 31 27.34 -43.95 34.88
N LEU A 32 27.24 -43.02 33.93
CA LEU A 32 26.12 -42.91 33.02
C LEU A 32 26.22 -43.92 31.88
N THR A 33 25.08 -44.53 31.54
CA THR A 33 24.91 -45.47 30.43
C THR A 33 23.90 -44.92 29.44
N ALA A 34 24.16 -45.05 28.14
CA ALA A 34 23.22 -44.64 27.10
C ALA A 34 21.84 -45.29 27.33
N GLY A 35 20.78 -44.48 27.31
CA GLY A 35 19.43 -44.85 27.76
C GLY A 35 19.05 -44.29 29.13
N ASP A 36 19.99 -43.75 29.90
CA ASP A 36 19.72 -43.13 31.21
C ASP A 36 18.88 -41.85 31.08
N LEU A 37 17.98 -41.66 32.06
CA LEU A 37 17.36 -40.36 32.31
C LEU A 37 18.14 -39.63 33.40
N ILE A 38 18.47 -38.36 33.17
CA ILE A 38 19.31 -37.55 34.07
C ILE A 38 18.66 -36.20 34.41
N LYS A 39 18.89 -35.70 35.62
CA LYS A 39 18.57 -34.33 36.06
C LYS A 39 19.73 -33.73 36.88
N GLY A 40 19.85 -32.41 36.84
CA GLY A 40 20.75 -31.64 37.72
C GLY A 40 20.03 -31.21 39.00
N SER A 41 20.44 -30.08 39.58
CA SER A 41 19.70 -29.39 40.66
C SER A 41 18.30 -28.93 40.20
N GLY A 42 18.19 -28.48 38.95
CA GLY A 42 16.93 -28.04 38.32
C GLY A 42 15.89 -29.16 38.10
N SER A 43 14.68 -28.74 37.70
CA SER A 43 13.53 -29.63 37.45
C SER A 43 13.55 -30.32 36.08
N ALA A 44 14.36 -29.86 35.13
CA ALA A 44 14.45 -30.44 33.79
C ALA A 44 15.02 -31.86 33.81
N VAL A 45 14.42 -32.74 33.00
CA VAL A 45 14.85 -34.12 32.77
C VAL A 45 15.37 -34.24 31.35
N TYR A 46 16.50 -34.92 31.20
CA TYR A 46 17.13 -35.18 29.90
C TYR A 46 17.33 -36.68 29.69
N PHE A 47 17.22 -37.12 28.44
CA PHE A 47 17.63 -38.46 28.00
C PHE A 47 19.09 -38.44 27.56
N TYR A 48 19.93 -39.28 28.16
CA TYR A 48 21.33 -39.46 27.78
C TYR A 48 21.45 -40.52 26.69
N ALA A 49 21.82 -40.11 25.48
CA ALA A 49 21.78 -40.96 24.28
C ALA A 49 23.14 -41.62 23.98
N ALA A 50 23.16 -42.45 22.93
CA ALA A 50 24.34 -43.23 22.54
C ALA A 50 25.48 -42.40 21.93
N ASP A 51 25.21 -41.14 21.56
CA ASP A 51 26.21 -40.15 21.15
C ASP A 51 26.96 -39.49 22.31
N GLY A 52 26.64 -39.84 23.56
CA GLY A 52 27.21 -39.21 24.74
C GLY A 52 26.66 -37.81 25.01
N LYS A 53 25.59 -37.39 24.33
CA LYS A 53 24.90 -36.12 24.54
C LYS A 53 23.58 -36.34 25.27
N ARG A 54 22.96 -35.24 25.70
CA ARG A 54 21.65 -35.22 26.34
C ARG A 54 20.58 -34.60 25.44
N TYR A 55 19.35 -35.09 25.55
CA TYR A 55 18.15 -34.60 24.86
C TYR A 55 17.12 -34.13 25.88
N THR A 56 16.66 -32.89 25.79
CA THR A 56 15.72 -32.31 26.76
C THR A 56 14.31 -32.85 26.55
N PHE A 57 13.59 -33.19 27.62
CA PHE A 57 12.13 -33.28 27.55
C PHE A 57 11.53 -31.88 27.70
N PRO A 58 10.92 -31.29 26.64
CA PRO A 58 10.49 -29.89 26.66
C PRO A 58 9.28 -29.64 27.57
N THR A 59 8.45 -30.66 27.79
CA THR A 59 7.28 -30.58 28.68
C THR A 59 7.06 -31.89 29.46
N LEU A 60 6.38 -31.77 30.60
CA LEU A 60 5.86 -32.92 31.36
C LEU A 60 4.99 -33.83 30.48
N SER A 61 4.12 -33.25 29.65
CA SER A 61 3.23 -33.97 28.75
C SER A 61 4.01 -34.82 27.75
N THR A 62 5.08 -34.27 27.16
CA THR A 62 6.00 -34.99 26.27
C THR A 62 6.69 -36.15 27.00
N TYR A 63 7.24 -35.91 28.19
CA TYR A 63 7.86 -36.95 29.02
C TYR A 63 6.89 -38.11 29.31
N MET A 64 5.65 -37.80 29.67
CA MET A 64 4.60 -38.77 29.98
C MET A 64 4.11 -39.58 28.77
N THR A 65 4.49 -39.23 27.53
CA THR A 65 4.28 -40.09 26.35
C THR A 65 5.32 -41.20 26.21
N TRP A 66 6.50 -41.04 26.83
CA TRP A 66 7.59 -42.03 26.82
C TRP A 66 7.66 -42.84 28.11
N TYR A 67 7.53 -42.19 29.26
CA TYR A 67 7.69 -42.82 30.59
C TYR A 67 6.41 -42.71 31.43
N ALA A 68 6.27 -43.56 32.45
CA ALA A 68 5.07 -43.60 33.31
C ALA A 68 5.19 -42.67 34.53
N ASP A 69 6.40 -42.53 35.07
CA ASP A 69 6.76 -41.72 36.22
C ASP A 69 8.25 -41.34 36.16
N PHE A 70 8.76 -40.67 37.20
CA PHE A 70 10.15 -40.20 37.29
C PHE A 70 11.09 -41.15 38.07
N SER A 71 10.66 -42.37 38.42
CA SER A 71 11.43 -43.28 39.29
C SER A 71 12.78 -43.71 38.72
N THR A 72 12.95 -43.65 37.40
CA THR A 72 14.17 -44.03 36.67
C THR A 72 15.14 -42.85 36.44
N VAL A 73 14.80 -41.63 36.87
CA VAL A 73 15.64 -40.44 36.67
C VAL A 73 16.77 -40.40 37.70
N LYS A 74 18.02 -40.48 37.23
CA LYS A 74 19.23 -40.30 38.02
C LYS A 74 19.50 -38.81 38.26
N THR A 75 19.88 -38.43 39.47
CA THR A 75 20.36 -37.07 39.75
C THR A 75 21.89 -37.04 39.68
N ILE A 76 22.45 -36.12 38.90
CA ILE A 76 23.88 -35.86 38.79
C ILE A 76 24.18 -34.42 39.23
N THR A 77 25.45 -34.09 39.49
CA THR A 77 25.83 -32.71 39.82
C THR A 77 25.72 -31.78 38.62
N ASP A 78 25.51 -30.49 38.85
CA ASP A 78 25.43 -29.50 37.76
C ASP A 78 26.75 -29.38 36.97
N SER A 79 27.89 -29.75 37.56
CA SER A 79 29.18 -29.80 36.88
C SER A 79 29.30 -31.01 35.94
N GLU A 80 28.81 -32.20 36.34
CA GLU A 80 28.73 -33.37 35.46
C GLU A 80 27.70 -33.13 34.35
N MET A 81 26.58 -32.50 34.70
CA MET A 81 25.57 -32.07 33.74
C MET A 81 26.20 -31.11 32.73
N ALA A 82 26.90 -30.05 33.15
CA ALA A 82 27.56 -29.10 32.24
C ALA A 82 28.58 -29.75 31.29
N ALA A 83 29.22 -30.86 31.68
CA ALA A 83 30.15 -31.60 30.83
C ALA A 83 29.49 -32.43 29.71
N ILE A 84 28.16 -32.64 29.76
CA ILE A 84 27.39 -33.38 28.76
C ILE A 84 26.72 -32.40 27.81
N SER A 85 27.17 -32.38 26.55
CA SER A 85 26.62 -31.50 25.50
C SER A 85 25.11 -31.74 25.30
N LEU A 86 24.37 -30.65 25.08
CA LEU A 86 22.96 -30.69 24.71
C LEU A 86 22.83 -30.90 23.19
N ALA A 87 21.92 -31.76 22.75
CA ALA A 87 21.80 -32.15 21.33
C ALA A 87 20.46 -31.82 20.68
N GLY A 88 19.39 -31.63 21.45
CA GLY A 88 18.06 -31.33 20.93
C GLY A 88 16.94 -31.64 21.93
N ASN A 89 15.70 -31.54 21.47
CA ASN A 89 14.51 -31.83 22.27
C ASN A 89 13.89 -33.17 21.86
N VAL A 90 13.36 -33.89 22.84
CA VAL A 90 12.51 -35.06 22.62
C VAL A 90 11.10 -34.59 22.21
N VAL A 91 10.54 -35.18 21.17
CA VAL A 91 9.15 -34.93 20.73
C VAL A 91 8.16 -35.93 21.33
N VAL A 92 6.87 -35.62 21.24
CA VAL A 92 5.78 -36.55 21.63
C VAL A 92 5.98 -37.91 20.96
N ARG A 93 5.80 -38.98 21.72
CA ARG A 93 6.03 -40.34 21.23
C ARG A 93 5.06 -40.68 20.09
N PRO A 94 5.55 -41.12 18.92
CA PRO A 94 4.71 -41.43 17.77
C PRO A 94 3.54 -42.37 18.11
N GLY A 95 2.37 -42.09 17.57
CA GLY A 95 1.15 -42.90 17.75
C GLY A 95 0.51 -42.90 19.15
N THR A 96 1.04 -42.15 20.14
CA THR A 96 0.49 -42.16 21.53
C THR A 96 -0.55 -41.06 21.80
N LYS A 97 -0.31 -39.86 21.26
CA LYS A 97 -1.13 -38.65 21.46
C LYS A 97 -1.29 -37.90 20.15
N LEU A 98 -2.40 -37.17 20.06
CA LEU A 98 -2.57 -36.09 19.08
C LEU A 98 -1.97 -34.82 19.64
N ILE A 99 -1.53 -33.90 18.79
CA ILE A 99 -1.01 -32.59 19.23
C ILE A 99 -1.70 -31.42 18.53
N LYS A 100 -1.70 -30.28 19.22
CA LYS A 100 -2.04 -28.95 18.68
C LYS A 100 -1.15 -27.88 19.31
N ILE A 101 -1.18 -26.68 18.76
CA ILE A 101 -0.75 -25.44 19.42
C ILE A 101 -1.96 -24.54 19.58
N ASP A 102 -1.90 -23.54 20.46
CA ASP A 102 -3.09 -22.71 20.73
C ASP A 102 -3.34 -21.64 19.66
N THR A 103 -2.31 -21.29 18.87
CA THR A 103 -2.39 -20.37 17.73
C THR A 103 -2.97 -20.97 16.44
N VAL A 104 -3.13 -22.30 16.35
CA VAL A 104 -3.60 -22.98 15.13
C VAL A 104 -4.70 -24.00 15.43
N PRO A 105 -5.91 -23.88 14.84
CA PRO A 105 -7.06 -24.74 15.14
C PRO A 105 -6.98 -26.17 14.55
N LYS A 106 -5.80 -26.60 14.08
CA LYS A 106 -5.56 -27.93 13.50
C LYS A 106 -5.03 -28.90 14.55
N VAL A 107 -5.50 -30.14 14.49
CA VAL A 107 -5.02 -31.26 15.31
C VAL A 107 -4.25 -32.23 14.43
N PHE A 108 -3.09 -32.67 14.90
CA PHE A 108 -2.16 -33.52 14.14
C PHE A 108 -1.88 -34.83 14.87
N ALA A 109 -1.68 -35.89 14.11
CA ALA A 109 -1.08 -37.12 14.59
C ALA A 109 0.45 -37.05 14.45
N VAL A 110 1.18 -37.59 15.43
CA VAL A 110 2.65 -37.60 15.43
C VAL A 110 3.17 -38.93 14.88
N GLU A 111 3.92 -38.85 13.80
CA GLU A 111 4.66 -39.93 13.16
C GLU A 111 6.15 -39.93 13.60
N PRO A 112 6.91 -41.02 13.33
CA PRO A 112 8.34 -41.08 13.65
C PRO A 112 9.16 -39.90 13.14
N LYS A 113 10.15 -39.49 13.93
CA LYS A 113 11.00 -38.30 13.76
C LYS A 113 10.26 -36.96 13.85
N GLY A 114 9.16 -36.90 14.61
CA GLY A 114 8.42 -35.66 14.85
C GLY A 114 7.63 -35.15 13.63
N LYS A 115 7.36 -36.03 12.65
CA LYS A 115 6.53 -35.67 11.50
C LYS A 115 5.08 -35.55 11.92
N LEU A 116 4.37 -34.59 11.35
CA LEU A 116 2.95 -34.35 11.63
C LEU A 116 2.09 -34.66 10.41
N VAL A 117 0.99 -35.36 10.64
CA VAL A 117 -0.06 -35.58 9.63
C VAL A 117 -1.36 -34.98 10.16
N TRP A 118 -1.98 -34.12 9.36
CA TRP A 118 -3.17 -33.39 9.79
C TRP A 118 -4.39 -34.32 9.87
N VAL A 119 -5.13 -34.26 10.98
CA VAL A 119 -6.42 -34.96 11.12
C VAL A 119 -7.49 -34.08 10.46
N ALA A 120 -7.91 -34.43 9.25
CA ALA A 120 -8.63 -33.52 8.34
C ALA A 120 -9.97 -32.95 8.86
N SER A 121 -10.60 -33.62 9.82
CA SER A 121 -11.82 -33.13 10.49
C SER A 121 -12.07 -33.86 11.81
N GLU A 122 -12.96 -33.33 12.64
CA GLU A 122 -13.49 -34.02 13.82
C GLU A 122 -14.16 -35.36 13.46
N ALA A 123 -14.85 -35.45 12.31
CA ALA A 123 -15.46 -36.70 11.85
C ALA A 123 -14.40 -37.78 11.57
N VAL A 124 -13.27 -37.40 10.96
CA VAL A 124 -12.10 -38.29 10.80
C VAL A 124 -11.49 -38.64 12.15
N ALA A 125 -11.35 -37.66 13.06
CA ALA A 125 -10.80 -37.89 14.39
C ALA A 125 -11.63 -38.89 15.19
N ASN A 126 -12.96 -38.76 15.18
CA ASN A 126 -13.88 -39.68 15.83
C ASN A 126 -13.85 -41.07 15.16
N THR A 127 -13.74 -41.15 13.83
CA THR A 127 -13.63 -42.41 13.09
C THR A 127 -12.35 -43.19 13.44
N LEU A 128 -11.21 -42.49 13.57
CA LEU A 128 -9.91 -43.13 13.83
C LEU A 128 -9.62 -43.35 15.32
N TYR A 129 -9.98 -42.39 16.19
CA TYR A 129 -9.59 -42.36 17.59
C TYR A 129 -10.76 -42.55 18.58
N GLY A 130 -12.00 -42.62 18.08
CA GLY A 130 -13.23 -42.80 18.85
C GLY A 130 -13.79 -41.49 19.44
N ALA A 131 -14.94 -41.59 20.12
CA ALA A 131 -15.62 -40.42 20.70
C ALA A 131 -14.77 -39.64 21.72
N ASP A 132 -13.82 -40.31 22.40
CA ASP A 132 -12.88 -39.70 23.34
C ASP A 132 -11.62 -39.08 22.67
N TRP A 133 -11.59 -38.92 21.34
CA TRP A 133 -10.42 -38.42 20.60
C TRP A 133 -9.85 -37.10 21.17
N ALA A 134 -10.72 -36.18 21.59
CA ALA A 134 -10.32 -34.90 22.19
C ALA A 134 -9.48 -35.07 23.47
N LYS A 135 -9.71 -36.12 24.26
CA LYS A 135 -8.93 -36.46 25.47
C LYS A 135 -7.55 -37.05 25.15
N LYS A 136 -7.27 -37.34 23.87
CA LYS A 136 -5.94 -37.79 23.39
C LYS A 136 -5.10 -36.61 22.86
N ILE A 137 -5.63 -35.38 22.81
CA ILE A 137 -4.89 -34.18 22.42
C ILE A 137 -3.99 -33.72 23.56
N VAL A 138 -2.76 -33.32 23.22
CA VAL A 138 -1.84 -32.58 24.08
C VAL A 138 -1.52 -31.24 23.38
N THR A 139 -1.76 -30.12 24.07
CA THR A 139 -1.24 -28.83 23.60
C THR A 139 0.28 -28.82 23.79
N ILE A 140 1.01 -28.48 22.73
CA ILE A 140 2.44 -28.20 22.75
C ILE A 140 2.61 -26.67 22.82
N PRO A 141 3.45 -26.11 23.70
CA PRO A 141 3.78 -24.69 23.65
C PRO A 141 4.46 -24.32 22.33
N ASP A 142 4.04 -23.21 21.72
CA ASP A 142 4.43 -22.78 20.38
C ASP A 142 5.95 -22.77 20.13
N GLY A 143 6.75 -22.33 21.11
CA GLY A 143 8.23 -22.36 21.03
C GLY A 143 8.85 -23.76 20.88
N PHE A 144 8.08 -24.83 21.10
CA PHE A 144 8.47 -26.22 20.85
C PHE A 144 7.85 -26.83 19.59
N TRP A 145 7.06 -26.08 18.82
CA TRP A 145 6.47 -26.54 17.56
C TRP A 145 7.54 -26.78 16.48
N THR A 146 8.62 -26.01 16.49
CA THR A 146 9.80 -26.14 15.62
C THR A 146 10.53 -27.49 15.75
N ASN A 147 10.28 -28.26 16.82
CA ASN A 147 10.78 -29.63 16.95
C ASN A 147 10.03 -30.63 16.05
N TYR A 148 8.92 -30.22 15.44
CA TYR A 148 8.08 -31.03 14.57
C TYR A 148 8.13 -30.54 13.12
N THR A 149 7.79 -31.40 12.17
CA THR A 149 7.74 -31.06 10.75
C THR A 149 6.38 -31.45 10.18
N ASP A 150 5.59 -30.49 9.70
CA ASP A 150 4.36 -30.79 8.96
C ASP A 150 4.71 -31.51 7.65
N SER A 151 4.11 -32.68 7.44
CA SER A 151 4.28 -33.47 6.23
C SER A 151 3.50 -32.91 5.03
N GLY A 152 2.55 -32.00 5.27
CA GLY A 152 1.57 -31.54 4.28
C GLY A 152 0.51 -32.60 3.93
N LEU A 153 0.57 -33.78 4.56
CA LEU A 153 -0.38 -34.87 4.35
C LEU A 153 -1.55 -34.77 5.34
N SER A 154 -2.68 -35.37 4.97
CA SER A 154 -3.88 -35.42 5.81
C SER A 154 -4.47 -36.82 5.88
N LEU A 155 -5.03 -37.17 7.05
CA LEU A 155 -5.75 -38.42 7.25
C LEU A 155 -7.18 -38.29 6.73
N SER A 156 -7.60 -39.26 5.92
CA SER A 156 -8.94 -39.35 5.31
C SER A 156 -9.93 -40.21 6.11
N GLY A 157 -9.48 -40.85 7.20
CA GLY A 157 -10.29 -41.78 8.00
C GLY A 157 -10.28 -43.23 7.48
N THR A 158 -9.61 -43.54 6.37
CA THR A 158 -9.49 -44.91 5.83
C THR A 158 -8.19 -45.62 6.22
N THR A 159 -7.21 -44.88 6.74
CA THR A 159 -5.91 -45.41 7.20
C THR A 159 -5.47 -44.72 8.50
N TYR A 160 -4.54 -45.38 9.19
CA TYR A 160 -3.83 -44.84 10.35
C TYR A 160 -2.43 -44.35 9.94
N PRO A 161 -1.88 -43.35 10.64
CA PRO A 161 -0.52 -42.83 10.40
C PRO A 161 0.56 -43.82 10.85
N GLU A 162 1.78 -43.61 10.35
CA GLU A 162 2.97 -44.35 10.76
C GLU A 162 3.19 -44.23 12.28
N GLY A 163 3.45 -45.34 12.96
CA GLY A 163 3.66 -45.35 14.40
C GLY A 163 2.43 -45.65 15.25
N GLN A 164 1.23 -45.66 14.68
CA GLN A 164 0.01 -45.88 15.46
C GLN A 164 -0.11 -47.32 16.00
N LEU A 165 -0.49 -47.46 17.28
CA LEU A 165 -0.94 -48.73 17.85
C LEU A 165 -2.43 -48.90 17.68
N VAL A 166 -2.85 -50.02 17.09
CA VAL A 166 -4.24 -50.30 16.70
C VAL A 166 -4.65 -51.71 17.11
N LYS A 167 -5.85 -51.86 17.70
CA LYS A 167 -6.57 -53.14 17.77
C LYS A 167 -7.87 -53.02 16.97
N TRP A 168 -8.22 -54.05 16.19
CA TRP A 168 -9.48 -54.02 15.43
C TRP A 168 -10.67 -54.40 16.33
N ALA A 169 -11.82 -53.76 16.12
CA ALA A 169 -13.06 -54.09 16.82
C ALA A 169 -13.39 -55.60 16.70
N GLY A 170 -13.60 -56.25 17.84
CA GLY A 170 -13.82 -57.71 17.93
C GLY A 170 -12.55 -58.57 18.02
N SER A 171 -11.36 -57.97 18.00
CA SER A 171 -10.07 -58.67 18.16
C SER A 171 -9.32 -58.21 19.43
N THR A 172 -8.56 -59.13 20.03
CA THR A 172 -7.61 -58.83 21.13
C THR A 172 -6.21 -58.49 20.62
N ASN A 173 -5.92 -58.72 19.34
CA ASN A 173 -4.58 -58.50 18.79
C ASN A 173 -4.29 -57.00 18.63
N VAL A 174 -3.14 -56.57 19.17
CA VAL A 174 -2.59 -55.24 18.96
C VAL A 174 -1.61 -55.28 17.79
N TYR A 175 -1.64 -54.26 16.94
CA TYR A 175 -0.74 -54.09 15.81
C TYR A 175 -0.09 -52.71 15.85
N TYR A 176 1.12 -52.62 15.36
CA TYR A 176 1.85 -51.37 15.10
C TYR A 176 1.77 -51.04 13.61
N VAL A 177 1.40 -49.81 13.25
CA VAL A 177 1.30 -49.38 11.86
C VAL A 177 2.68 -48.95 11.37
N THR A 178 3.20 -49.65 10.35
CA THR A 178 4.47 -49.30 9.73
C THR A 178 4.55 -49.65 8.24
N GLY A 179 5.10 -48.73 7.44
CA GLY A 179 5.19 -48.86 5.99
C GLY A 179 3.83 -49.03 5.31
N GLY A 180 2.78 -48.43 5.86
CA GLY A 180 1.38 -48.60 5.43
C GLY A 180 0.78 -49.99 5.71
N LYS A 181 1.43 -50.81 6.53
CA LYS A 181 0.98 -52.16 6.92
C LYS A 181 0.77 -52.27 8.43
N LYS A 182 0.03 -53.28 8.88
CA LYS A 182 -0.15 -53.59 10.32
C LYS A 182 0.78 -54.72 10.75
N ALA A 183 1.73 -54.44 11.63
CA ALA A 183 2.67 -55.40 12.21
C ALA A 183 2.11 -55.95 13.53
N LEU A 184 1.81 -57.26 13.62
CA LEU A 184 1.26 -57.86 14.84
C LEU A 184 2.25 -57.74 16.01
N VAL A 185 1.83 -57.13 17.12
CA VAL A 185 2.57 -57.16 18.39
C VAL A 185 2.24 -58.48 19.09
N SER A 186 3.21 -59.39 19.13
CA SER A 186 2.97 -60.81 19.46
C SER A 186 2.48 -61.11 20.89
N SER A 187 2.66 -60.20 21.83
CA SER A 187 2.17 -60.31 23.21
C SER A 187 2.24 -58.99 23.98
N ASP A 188 1.53 -58.88 25.10
CA ASP A 188 1.62 -57.74 26.02
C ASP A 188 3.04 -57.54 26.59
N ALA A 189 3.82 -58.62 26.72
CA ALA A 189 5.22 -58.53 27.12
C ALA A 189 6.07 -57.80 26.07
N VAL A 190 5.77 -58.00 24.78
CA VAL A 190 6.44 -57.29 23.67
C VAL A 190 5.92 -55.86 23.52
N LEU A 191 4.65 -55.60 23.87
CA LEU A 191 4.10 -54.25 24.00
C LEU A 191 4.91 -53.44 25.04
N ALA A 192 5.05 -53.99 26.25
CA ALA A 192 5.81 -53.37 27.34
C ALA A 192 7.32 -53.26 27.03
N ALA A 193 7.93 -54.27 26.39
CA ALA A 193 9.34 -54.23 25.99
C ALA A 193 9.65 -53.16 24.94
N ASN A 194 8.65 -52.69 24.20
CA ASN A 194 8.73 -51.53 23.31
C ASN A 194 8.22 -50.23 23.98
N MET A 195 8.21 -50.16 25.32
CA MET A 195 7.74 -49.02 26.14
C MET A 195 6.30 -48.54 25.85
N TRP A 196 5.48 -49.33 25.14
CA TRP A 196 4.10 -48.95 24.79
C TRP A 196 3.14 -49.23 25.94
N LYS A 197 2.15 -48.35 26.13
CA LYS A 197 1.14 -48.48 27.19
C LYS A 197 -0.19 -48.92 26.58
N ALA A 198 -0.96 -49.73 27.30
CA ALA A 198 -2.25 -50.21 26.83
C ALA A 198 -3.28 -49.08 26.52
N GLY A 199 -3.14 -47.90 27.16
CA GLY A 199 -3.98 -46.72 26.90
C GLY A 199 -3.67 -45.97 25.60
N ASP A 200 -2.52 -46.24 24.98
CA ASP A 200 -2.11 -45.63 23.71
C ASP A 200 -2.74 -46.36 22.51
N VAL A 201 -3.15 -47.62 22.70
CA VAL A 201 -3.80 -48.45 21.66
C VAL A 201 -5.19 -47.90 21.32
N VAL A 202 -5.42 -47.56 20.04
CA VAL A 202 -6.74 -47.15 19.54
C VAL A 202 -7.53 -48.35 19.05
N THR A 203 -8.87 -48.27 19.11
CA THR A 203 -9.75 -49.33 18.60
C THR A 203 -10.22 -48.95 17.20
N ALA A 204 -9.73 -49.65 16.18
CA ALA A 204 -10.13 -49.43 14.80
C ALA A 204 -11.52 -50.01 14.50
N PRO A 205 -12.36 -49.27 13.74
CA PRO A 205 -13.58 -49.84 13.19
C PRO A 205 -13.26 -50.94 12.17
N ALA A 206 -14.15 -51.93 12.05
CA ALA A 206 -13.99 -53.04 11.10
C ALA A 206 -13.98 -52.61 9.61
N SER A 207 -14.36 -51.36 9.31
CA SER A 207 -14.31 -50.77 7.98
C SER A 207 -12.89 -50.43 7.50
N ILE A 208 -11.90 -50.29 8.39
CA ILE A 208 -10.51 -49.99 8.00
C ILE A 208 -9.78 -51.28 7.68
N ILE A 209 -9.41 -51.44 6.41
CA ILE A 209 -8.70 -52.62 5.90
C ILE A 209 -7.22 -52.28 5.71
N MET A 210 -6.34 -52.93 6.47
CA MET A 210 -4.89 -52.86 6.29
C MET A 210 -4.28 -54.24 6.09
N VAL A 211 -3.23 -54.30 5.26
CA VAL A 211 -2.45 -55.51 4.93
C VAL A 211 -1.49 -55.84 6.08
N ASP A 212 -1.33 -57.13 6.39
CA ASP A 212 -0.38 -57.59 7.40
C ASP A 212 1.08 -57.31 7.00
N GLY A 213 1.88 -56.87 7.97
CA GLY A 213 3.33 -56.73 7.92
C GLY A 213 4.05 -57.76 8.79
N THR A 214 5.37 -57.67 8.86
CA THR A 214 6.19 -58.52 9.72
C THR A 214 5.81 -58.33 11.19
N ALA A 215 5.56 -59.42 11.92
CA ALA A 215 5.21 -59.35 13.34
C ALA A 215 6.38 -58.86 14.21
N ILE A 216 6.06 -58.08 15.25
CA ILE A 216 7.00 -57.62 16.27
C ILE A 216 7.01 -58.65 17.40
N THR A 217 8.14 -59.35 17.54
CA THR A 217 8.34 -60.47 18.49
C THR A 217 9.29 -60.14 19.65
N ALA A 218 9.91 -58.97 19.64
CA ALA A 218 10.84 -58.50 20.66
C ALA A 218 10.86 -56.95 20.72
N ALA A 219 11.69 -56.38 21.60
CA ALA A 219 12.00 -54.95 21.59
C ALA A 219 12.73 -54.57 20.28
N VAL A 220 12.29 -53.48 19.65
CA VAL A 220 12.89 -52.93 18.43
C VAL A 220 13.65 -51.66 18.80
N ALA A 221 14.99 -51.67 18.65
CA ALA A 221 15.86 -50.59 19.10
C ALA A 221 15.43 -49.18 18.63
N THR A 222 14.98 -49.06 17.38
CA THR A 222 14.51 -47.79 16.79
C THR A 222 13.16 -47.30 17.32
N LEU A 223 12.35 -48.16 17.96
CA LEU A 223 11.05 -47.81 18.53
C LEU A 223 11.15 -47.44 20.03
N VAL A 224 12.23 -47.86 20.69
CA VAL A 224 12.57 -47.51 22.08
C VAL A 224 13.59 -46.37 22.19
N ASP A 225 14.22 -45.97 21.08
CA ASP A 225 15.08 -44.79 21.04
C ASP A 225 14.27 -43.49 21.16
N VAL A 226 14.35 -42.89 22.35
CA VAL A 226 13.75 -41.60 22.71
C VAL A 226 14.25 -40.46 21.81
N SER A 227 15.50 -40.54 21.34
CA SER A 227 16.08 -39.54 20.42
C SER A 227 15.63 -39.72 18.97
N GLN A 228 14.93 -40.81 18.64
CA GLN A 228 14.39 -41.13 17.31
C GLN A 228 15.44 -41.08 16.17
N GLY A 229 16.66 -41.52 16.47
CA GLY A 229 17.83 -41.48 15.59
C GLY A 229 18.63 -40.19 15.66
N GLY A 230 18.20 -39.18 16.42
CA GLY A 230 18.96 -37.94 16.63
C GLY A 230 20.23 -38.17 17.46
N GLY A 231 20.16 -39.04 18.47
CA GLY A 231 21.26 -39.45 19.36
C GLY A 231 21.93 -40.75 18.92
N ALA A 232 21.82 -41.07 17.64
CA ALA A 232 22.62 -42.11 16.99
C ALA A 232 24.07 -41.62 16.92
N GLY A 233 24.79 -41.79 18.04
CA GLY A 233 26.22 -41.59 18.11
C GLY A 233 26.90 -42.31 16.97
N SER A 234 27.92 -41.67 16.39
CA SER A 234 28.76 -42.30 15.36
C SER A 234 29.19 -43.66 15.87
N VAL A 235 28.56 -44.70 15.33
CA VAL A 235 28.63 -46.04 15.89
C VAL A 235 30.08 -46.45 15.83
N VAL A 236 30.67 -46.72 17.00
CA VAL A 236 31.94 -47.45 17.07
C VAL A 236 31.70 -48.74 16.31
N VAL A 237 32.29 -48.79 15.11
CA VAL A 237 32.11 -49.82 14.10
C VAL A 237 32.03 -51.19 14.77
N PRO A 238 30.90 -51.91 14.68
CA PRO A 238 30.88 -53.31 15.00
C PRO A 238 31.79 -53.97 13.97
N THR A 239 32.91 -54.53 14.42
CA THR A 239 33.84 -55.22 13.55
C THR A 239 33.16 -56.45 12.94
N GLY A 240 32.66 -56.28 11.72
CA GLY A 240 32.44 -57.36 10.77
C GLY A 240 31.02 -57.83 10.53
N ALA A 241 30.49 -57.42 9.37
CA ALA A 241 29.58 -58.26 8.57
C ALA A 241 29.82 -58.08 7.04
N GLY A 242 30.94 -57.47 6.62
CA GLY A 242 31.20 -57.14 5.22
C GLY A 242 32.67 -57.04 4.84
N THR A 243 32.92 -57.04 3.53
CA THR A 243 34.23 -57.05 2.88
C THR A 243 34.38 -55.83 1.98
N LEU A 244 35.44 -55.03 2.20
CA LEU A 244 35.81 -53.96 1.28
C LEU A 244 36.61 -54.57 0.12
N THR A 245 36.10 -54.45 -1.11
CA THR A 245 36.85 -54.87 -2.31
C THR A 245 37.52 -53.67 -2.96
N VAL A 246 38.84 -53.78 -3.18
CA VAL A 246 39.67 -52.80 -3.87
C VAL A 246 40.09 -53.39 -5.22
N ALA A 247 39.80 -52.68 -6.30
CA ALA A 247 40.11 -53.15 -7.66
C ALA A 247 40.64 -52.02 -8.55
N LEU A 248 41.52 -52.35 -9.48
CA LEU A 248 41.90 -51.45 -10.56
C LEU A 248 40.69 -51.26 -11.49
N ALA A 249 40.36 -50.02 -11.85
CA ALA A 249 39.30 -49.76 -12.81
C ALA A 249 39.78 -50.10 -14.23
N GLY A 250 38.89 -50.69 -15.05
CA GLY A 250 39.23 -51.07 -16.43
C GLY A 250 39.60 -49.87 -17.33
N ASP A 251 39.20 -48.67 -16.94
CA ASP A 251 39.51 -47.39 -17.57
C ASP A 251 40.51 -46.55 -16.74
N THR A 252 41.45 -47.22 -16.06
CA THR A 252 42.62 -46.54 -15.48
C THR A 252 43.44 -45.83 -16.55
N PRO A 253 44.05 -44.65 -16.27
CA PRO A 253 44.78 -43.88 -17.27
C PRO A 253 45.81 -44.71 -18.03
N ALA A 254 45.77 -44.64 -19.36
CA ALA A 254 46.73 -45.30 -20.23
C ALA A 254 48.11 -44.64 -20.11
N ALA A 255 49.17 -45.41 -20.37
CA ALA A 255 50.55 -44.91 -20.36
C ALA A 255 50.70 -43.73 -21.35
N SER A 256 50.99 -42.55 -20.81
CA SER A 256 51.08 -41.28 -21.54
C SER A 256 52.24 -40.45 -20.99
N PRO A 257 52.85 -39.56 -21.80
CA PRO A 257 53.76 -38.55 -21.27
C PRO A 257 53.06 -37.63 -20.24
N VAL A 258 53.83 -37.15 -19.27
CA VAL A 258 53.48 -36.09 -18.32
C VAL A 258 54.62 -35.07 -18.32
N ALA A 259 54.31 -33.78 -18.47
CA ALA A 259 55.32 -32.73 -18.49
C ALA A 259 55.88 -32.41 -17.10
N VAL A 260 57.12 -31.94 -17.05
CA VAL A 260 57.70 -31.31 -15.84
C VAL A 260 56.86 -30.10 -15.41
N SER A 261 56.71 -29.88 -14.10
CA SER A 261 55.76 -28.90 -13.52
C SER A 261 54.28 -29.16 -13.86
N GLY A 262 53.96 -30.33 -14.43
CA GLY A 262 52.61 -30.76 -14.72
C GLY A 262 52.06 -31.75 -13.69
N THR A 263 50.75 -31.94 -13.70
CA THR A 263 50.05 -32.93 -12.85
C THR A 263 49.29 -33.95 -13.70
N ALA A 264 49.09 -35.16 -13.17
CA ALA A 264 48.36 -36.21 -13.86
C ALA A 264 47.67 -37.17 -12.89
N ASN A 265 46.64 -37.85 -13.39
CA ASN A 265 46.04 -39.01 -12.74
C ASN A 265 46.81 -40.25 -13.19
N PHE A 266 47.26 -41.09 -12.24
CA PHE A 266 48.13 -42.24 -12.50
C PHE A 266 47.43 -43.60 -12.33
N VAL A 267 46.47 -43.67 -11.40
CA VAL A 267 45.71 -44.89 -11.08
C VAL A 267 44.25 -44.50 -10.99
N LYS A 268 43.35 -45.27 -11.60
CA LYS A 268 41.93 -45.26 -11.25
C LYS A 268 41.59 -46.56 -10.55
N PHE A 269 41.01 -46.47 -9.36
CA PHE A 269 40.63 -47.65 -8.57
C PHE A 269 39.19 -47.53 -8.06
N GLY A 270 38.53 -48.67 -7.90
CA GLY A 270 37.21 -48.79 -7.30
C GLY A 270 37.31 -49.33 -5.88
N LEU A 271 36.49 -48.77 -4.99
CA LEU A 271 36.22 -49.29 -3.66
C LEU A 271 34.75 -49.75 -3.61
N THR A 272 34.53 -51.02 -3.26
CA THR A 272 33.19 -51.63 -3.16
C THR A 272 32.92 -52.14 -1.75
N ALA A 273 31.86 -51.64 -1.12
CA ALA A 273 31.44 -52.01 0.23
C ALA A 273 30.48 -53.22 0.22
N ASN A 274 31.00 -54.45 0.23
CA ASN A 274 30.15 -55.65 0.14
C ASN A 274 29.58 -56.05 1.50
N GLY A 275 28.24 -56.12 1.61
CA GLY A 275 27.51 -56.71 2.74
C GLY A 275 27.10 -55.75 3.86
N ALA A 276 27.84 -54.64 4.07
CA ALA A 276 27.52 -53.62 5.06
C ALA A 276 28.03 -52.24 4.60
N ALA A 277 27.51 -51.16 5.18
CA ALA A 277 28.09 -49.83 5.02
C ALA A 277 29.46 -49.76 5.73
N MET A 278 30.41 -49.02 5.16
CA MET A 278 31.82 -49.03 5.58
C MET A 278 32.43 -47.65 5.50
N THR A 279 33.43 -47.37 6.35
CA THR A 279 34.28 -46.18 6.21
C THR A 279 35.71 -46.56 5.86
N VAL A 280 36.37 -45.76 5.04
CA VAL A 280 37.79 -45.88 4.68
C VAL A 280 38.50 -44.64 5.18
N SER A 281 39.38 -44.80 6.17
CA SER A 281 40.07 -43.67 6.81
C SER A 281 41.41 -43.36 6.17
N LYS A 282 42.09 -44.34 5.58
CA LYS A 282 43.44 -44.16 5.05
C LYS A 282 43.79 -45.15 3.94
N ILE A 283 44.54 -44.69 2.95
CA ILE A 283 45.19 -45.53 1.92
C ILE A 283 46.68 -45.14 1.83
N LEU A 284 47.57 -46.13 1.95
CA LEU A 284 48.99 -45.98 1.66
C LEU A 284 49.23 -46.20 0.16
N ILE A 285 49.83 -45.23 -0.50
CA ILE A 285 50.23 -45.31 -1.91
C ILE A 285 51.74 -45.54 -1.99
N THR A 286 52.16 -46.55 -2.77
CA THR A 286 53.56 -46.88 -3.02
C THR A 286 53.97 -46.47 -4.43
N LYS A 287 55.15 -45.84 -4.57
CA LYS A 287 55.72 -45.41 -5.86
C LYS A 287 56.39 -46.57 -6.60
N GLY A 288 56.09 -46.74 -7.88
CA GLY A 288 56.83 -47.56 -8.83
C GLY A 288 57.60 -46.71 -9.86
N GLY A 289 58.16 -47.37 -10.87
CA GLY A 289 58.96 -46.70 -11.91
C GLY A 289 60.33 -46.19 -11.43
N TYR A 290 61.10 -45.60 -12.34
CA TYR A 290 62.51 -45.24 -12.13
C TYR A 290 62.75 -43.84 -11.52
N SER A 291 61.71 -43.07 -11.20
CA SER A 291 61.86 -41.76 -10.55
C SER A 291 62.43 -41.82 -9.12
N GLY A 292 63.07 -40.73 -8.70
CA GLY A 292 63.38 -40.46 -7.30
C GLY A 292 62.12 -40.18 -6.47
N THR A 293 62.25 -40.20 -5.14
CA THR A 293 61.13 -39.87 -4.24
C THR A 293 60.80 -38.38 -4.23
N GLY A 294 61.77 -37.51 -4.54
CA GLY A 294 61.60 -36.06 -4.65
C GLY A 294 61.21 -35.57 -6.05
N ASP A 295 61.01 -36.47 -7.02
CA ASP A 295 60.59 -36.10 -8.39
C ASP A 295 59.07 -35.84 -8.50
N VAL A 296 58.32 -36.14 -7.44
CA VAL A 296 56.85 -36.08 -7.39
C VAL A 296 56.36 -35.30 -6.18
N GLU A 297 55.25 -34.60 -6.35
CA GLU A 297 54.63 -33.71 -5.37
C GLU A 297 53.11 -33.88 -5.36
N ASN A 298 52.45 -33.26 -4.37
CA ASN A 298 50.99 -33.14 -4.27
C ASN A 298 50.23 -34.46 -4.53
N ILE A 299 50.72 -35.56 -3.94
CA ILE A 299 50.11 -36.88 -4.07
C ILE A 299 48.83 -36.89 -3.23
N LYS A 300 47.70 -37.19 -3.87
CA LYS A 300 46.38 -37.25 -3.23
C LYS A 300 45.43 -38.19 -3.96
N ILE A 301 44.32 -38.52 -3.30
CA ILE A 301 43.18 -39.18 -3.93
C ILE A 301 42.12 -38.14 -4.28
N THR A 302 41.61 -38.18 -5.52
CA THR A 302 40.47 -37.37 -5.97
C THR A 302 39.28 -38.24 -6.34
N ASP A 303 38.09 -37.64 -6.34
CA ASP A 303 36.92 -38.21 -7.01
C ASP A 303 37.05 -38.12 -8.56
N LEU A 304 35.98 -38.49 -9.28
CA LEU A 304 35.90 -38.40 -10.74
C LEU A 304 35.80 -36.95 -11.27
N SER A 305 35.36 -36.01 -10.43
CA SER A 305 35.26 -34.58 -10.72
C SER A 305 36.59 -33.84 -10.48
N GLY A 306 37.60 -34.54 -9.93
CA GLY A 306 38.91 -33.98 -9.59
C GLY A 306 38.99 -33.32 -8.21
N VAL A 307 37.95 -33.43 -7.39
CA VAL A 307 37.91 -32.91 -6.01
C VAL A 307 38.78 -33.78 -5.11
N GLY A 308 39.71 -33.18 -4.36
CA GLY A 308 40.62 -33.88 -3.46
C GLY A 308 39.93 -34.32 -2.18
N LEU A 309 39.94 -35.64 -1.90
CA LEU A 309 39.27 -36.26 -0.76
C LEU A 309 40.21 -36.61 0.40
N THR A 310 41.52 -36.46 0.19
CA THR A 310 42.56 -36.72 1.19
C THR A 310 43.45 -35.50 1.36
N ASN A 311 44.27 -35.50 2.41
CA ASN A 311 45.43 -34.62 2.48
C ASN A 311 46.32 -34.80 1.23
N SER A 312 46.98 -33.71 0.82
CA SER A 312 48.05 -33.73 -0.17
C SER A 312 49.40 -33.97 0.53
N THR A 313 50.25 -34.82 -0.05
CA THR A 313 51.53 -35.15 0.59
C THR A 313 52.63 -35.51 -0.41
N SER A 314 53.87 -35.60 0.07
CA SER A 314 55.04 -36.08 -0.67
C SER A 314 55.41 -37.51 -0.24
N LEU A 315 56.35 -38.13 -0.95
CA LEU A 315 56.83 -39.46 -0.58
C LEU A 315 57.83 -39.40 0.57
N ASN A 316 57.68 -40.32 1.51
CA ASN A 316 58.71 -40.58 2.52
C ASN A 316 59.93 -41.30 1.92
N THR A 317 60.96 -41.51 2.74
CA THR A 317 62.20 -42.20 2.35
C THR A 317 62.00 -43.65 1.86
N ASN A 318 60.86 -44.27 2.15
CA ASN A 318 60.51 -45.61 1.69
C ASN A 318 59.74 -45.59 0.35
N GLY A 319 59.55 -44.42 -0.28
CA GLY A 319 58.79 -44.28 -1.52
C GLY A 319 57.28 -44.49 -1.35
N THR A 320 56.74 -44.13 -0.18
CA THR A 320 55.31 -44.27 0.13
C THR A 320 54.68 -42.96 0.62
N ALA A 321 53.39 -42.76 0.35
CA ALA A 321 52.58 -41.63 0.78
C ALA A 321 51.38 -42.10 1.61
N ASN A 322 51.18 -41.52 2.80
CA ASN A 322 50.03 -41.79 3.66
C ASN A 322 48.90 -40.81 3.30
N LEU A 323 47.86 -41.29 2.62
CA LEU A 323 46.69 -40.49 2.26
C LEU A 323 45.54 -40.81 3.21
N THR A 324 45.06 -39.79 3.91
CA THR A 324 44.05 -39.89 4.98
C THR A 324 42.81 -39.12 4.55
N PHE A 325 41.65 -39.77 4.65
CA PHE A 325 40.34 -39.14 4.46
C PHE A 325 39.91 -38.50 5.79
N SER A 326 39.52 -37.22 5.76
CA SER A 326 39.14 -36.47 6.96
C SER A 326 37.93 -35.56 6.70
N PRO A 327 36.71 -35.96 7.10
CA PRO A 327 36.32 -37.25 7.69
C PRO A 327 36.57 -38.48 6.79
N ALA A 328 36.55 -39.67 7.42
CA ALA A 328 36.73 -40.94 6.73
C ALA A 328 35.66 -41.14 5.63
N LEU A 329 36.09 -41.62 4.46
CA LEU A 329 35.25 -41.85 3.30
C LEU A 329 34.17 -42.89 3.62
N SER A 330 32.91 -42.48 3.68
CA SER A 330 31.77 -43.38 3.84
C SER A 330 31.34 -44.01 2.50
N LEU A 331 31.00 -45.30 2.56
CA LEU A 331 30.44 -46.11 1.48
C LEU A 331 29.20 -46.84 2.00
N ALA A 332 28.07 -46.73 1.29
CA ALA A 332 26.85 -47.46 1.61
C ALA A 332 26.98 -48.96 1.27
N ALA A 333 26.13 -49.80 1.86
CA ALA A 333 26.14 -51.24 1.60
C ALA A 333 25.81 -51.53 0.11
N GLY A 334 26.72 -52.23 -0.57
CA GLY A 334 26.65 -52.52 -2.01
C GLY A 334 27.17 -51.41 -2.92
N GLU A 335 27.60 -50.27 -2.38
CA GLU A 335 28.10 -49.14 -3.16
C GLU A 335 29.50 -49.43 -3.74
N THR A 336 29.70 -49.07 -5.01
CA THR A 336 31.03 -48.96 -5.63
C THR A 336 31.30 -47.51 -6.01
N ARG A 337 32.36 -46.92 -5.47
CA ARG A 337 32.86 -45.59 -5.87
C ARG A 337 34.25 -45.69 -6.50
N TYR A 338 34.49 -44.85 -7.50
CA TYR A 338 35.77 -44.79 -8.22
C TYR A 338 36.52 -43.50 -7.90
N PHE A 339 37.84 -43.62 -7.82
CA PHE A 339 38.75 -42.55 -7.42
C PHE A 339 40.01 -42.56 -8.28
N TYR A 340 40.66 -41.41 -8.38
CA TYR A 340 41.98 -41.28 -9.00
C TYR A 340 43.07 -41.04 -7.95
N VAL A 341 44.24 -41.66 -8.14
CA VAL A 341 45.49 -41.19 -7.51
C VAL A 341 46.09 -40.13 -8.43
N LYS A 342 46.19 -38.89 -7.95
CA LYS A 342 46.74 -37.73 -8.66
C LYS A 342 48.07 -37.31 -8.04
N SER A 343 49.00 -36.82 -8.85
CA SER A 343 50.31 -36.30 -8.40
C SER A 343 50.86 -35.27 -9.39
N GLY A 344 51.67 -34.33 -8.91
CA GLY A 344 52.51 -33.44 -9.71
C GLY A 344 53.90 -34.01 -9.98
N ILE A 345 54.54 -33.56 -11.06
CA ILE A 345 55.96 -33.79 -11.37
C ILE A 345 56.74 -32.52 -11.05
N VAL A 346 57.71 -32.62 -10.15
CA VAL A 346 58.50 -31.48 -9.67
C VAL A 346 59.29 -30.83 -10.83
N ALA A 347 59.50 -29.52 -10.75
CA ALA A 347 60.29 -28.79 -11.74
C ALA A 347 61.73 -29.31 -11.81
N GLY A 348 62.24 -29.54 -13.03
CA GLY A 348 63.63 -29.95 -13.27
C GLY A 348 63.89 -31.46 -13.34
N VAL A 349 62.87 -32.31 -13.19
CA VAL A 349 63.00 -33.77 -13.40
C VAL A 349 63.44 -34.09 -14.83
N SER A 350 64.33 -35.08 -14.98
CA SER A 350 64.89 -35.45 -16.29
C SER A 350 63.89 -36.19 -17.18
N SER A 351 63.92 -35.89 -18.48
CA SER A 351 63.09 -36.57 -19.50
C SER A 351 63.41 -38.06 -19.60
N GLY A 352 62.38 -38.89 -19.83
CA GLY A 352 62.51 -40.35 -20.00
C GLY A 352 62.44 -41.17 -18.71
N VAL A 353 62.38 -40.52 -17.55
CA VAL A 353 62.10 -41.16 -16.26
C VAL A 353 60.64 -41.66 -16.23
N THR A 354 60.36 -42.79 -15.56
CA THR A 354 59.00 -43.32 -15.42
C THR A 354 58.47 -43.21 -13.99
N VAL A 355 57.17 -42.94 -13.88
CA VAL A 355 56.43 -42.85 -12.61
C VAL A 355 55.19 -43.74 -12.68
N SER A 356 54.96 -44.54 -11.65
CA SER A 356 53.70 -45.26 -11.43
C SER A 356 53.38 -45.26 -9.94
N PHE A 357 52.12 -45.56 -9.60
CA PHE A 357 51.67 -45.70 -8.22
C PHE A 357 50.85 -46.98 -8.05
N ALA A 358 50.87 -47.54 -6.85
CA ALA A 358 50.08 -48.72 -6.49
C ALA A 358 49.57 -48.66 -5.04
N ILE A 359 48.45 -49.31 -4.79
CA ILE A 359 48.11 -49.83 -3.46
C ILE A 359 48.74 -51.23 -3.41
N ALA A 360 49.79 -51.43 -2.60
CA ALA A 360 50.68 -52.57 -2.76
C ALA A 360 50.16 -53.85 -2.07
N ALA A 361 49.46 -53.71 -0.94
CA ALA A 361 48.88 -54.80 -0.17
C ALA A 361 47.51 -54.43 0.43
N SER A 362 46.73 -55.41 0.88
CA SER A 362 45.46 -55.16 1.57
C SER A 362 45.65 -54.44 2.92
N SER A 363 46.83 -54.56 3.54
CA SER A 363 47.23 -53.83 4.75
C SER A 363 47.41 -52.32 4.53
N ASP A 364 47.53 -51.88 3.27
CA ASP A 364 47.71 -50.47 2.92
C ASP A 364 46.40 -49.68 3.03
N VAL A 365 45.25 -50.35 3.17
CA VAL A 365 43.92 -49.75 3.27
C VAL A 365 43.38 -49.91 4.69
N THR A 366 43.27 -48.80 5.41
CA THR A 366 42.63 -48.77 6.73
C THR A 366 41.15 -48.46 6.56
N SER A 367 40.29 -49.36 7.03
CA SER A 367 38.83 -49.25 6.89
C SER A 367 38.10 -49.91 8.06
N SER A 368 36.80 -49.69 8.14
CA SER A 368 35.88 -50.33 9.08
C SER A 368 35.51 -51.78 8.72
N ALA A 369 36.10 -52.35 7.65
CA ALA A 369 35.75 -53.66 7.14
C ALA A 369 36.32 -54.81 7.98
N ALA A 370 35.64 -55.96 8.01
CA ALA A 370 36.23 -57.18 8.58
C ALA A 370 37.36 -57.75 7.70
N THR A 371 37.33 -57.48 6.40
CA THR A 371 38.36 -57.92 5.47
C THR A 371 38.46 -56.93 4.32
N VAL A 372 39.70 -56.59 3.93
CA VAL A 372 40.00 -55.90 2.68
C VAL A 372 40.46 -56.96 1.68
N ALA A 373 39.71 -57.10 0.57
CA ALA A 373 39.97 -58.06 -0.49
C ALA A 373 40.25 -57.33 -1.81
N GLY A 374 40.99 -57.96 -2.73
CA GLY A 374 41.37 -57.35 -3.99
C GLY A 374 42.55 -58.07 -4.64
N ASN A 375 42.81 -57.73 -5.89
CA ASN A 375 44.00 -58.22 -6.61
C ASN A 375 45.14 -57.22 -6.38
N PHE A 376 45.92 -57.43 -5.32
CA PHE A 376 47.06 -56.59 -4.96
C PHE A 376 48.35 -57.10 -5.62
N PRO A 377 49.26 -56.21 -6.07
CA PRO A 377 49.17 -54.75 -6.03
C PRO A 377 48.17 -54.18 -7.04
N VAL A 378 47.36 -53.21 -6.61
CA VAL A 378 46.48 -52.42 -7.49
C VAL A 378 47.35 -51.33 -8.13
N LEU A 379 48.05 -51.71 -9.20
CA LEU A 379 49.09 -50.94 -9.88
C LEU A 379 48.54 -50.21 -11.12
N GLY A 380 48.75 -48.89 -11.20
CA GLY A 380 48.49 -48.12 -12.42
C GLY A 380 49.60 -48.24 -13.46
N ASN A 381 49.31 -47.77 -14.68
CA ASN A 381 50.28 -47.78 -15.78
C ASN A 381 51.48 -46.85 -15.49
N ALA A 382 52.65 -47.19 -16.02
CA ALA A 382 53.84 -46.34 -15.92
C ALA A 382 53.76 -45.19 -16.93
N MET A 383 53.72 -43.96 -16.43
CA MET A 383 53.75 -42.73 -17.20
C MET A 383 55.20 -42.27 -17.40
N SER A 384 55.52 -41.66 -18.54
CA SER A 384 56.86 -41.13 -18.82
C SER A 384 56.93 -39.62 -18.59
N VAL A 385 58.00 -39.14 -17.95
CA VAL A 385 58.23 -37.70 -17.78
C VAL A 385 58.84 -37.13 -19.06
N VAL A 386 58.31 -35.99 -19.53
CA VAL A 386 58.85 -35.24 -20.67
C VAL A 386 59.27 -33.83 -20.26
N ALA A 387 60.47 -33.42 -20.67
CA ALA A 387 60.99 -32.07 -20.44
C ALA A 387 60.47 -31.08 -21.50
N VAL A 388 59.16 -30.83 -21.49
CA VAL A 388 58.50 -29.81 -22.33
C VAL A 388 58.12 -28.62 -21.44
N THR A 389 58.48 -27.40 -21.86
CA THR A 389 58.07 -26.17 -21.17
C THR A 389 56.59 -25.88 -21.44
N ILE A 390 55.76 -26.11 -20.42
CA ILE A 390 54.32 -25.81 -20.43
C ILE A 390 54.01 -24.41 -19.88
N GLY A 391 52.72 -24.06 -19.84
CA GLY A 391 52.20 -22.89 -19.16
C GLY A 391 52.44 -22.89 -17.65
N THR A 392 52.20 -21.75 -17.02
CA THR A 392 52.21 -21.63 -15.55
C THR A 392 50.93 -20.95 -15.08
N ALA A 393 50.46 -21.36 -13.91
CA ALA A 393 49.34 -20.75 -13.22
C ALA A 393 49.84 -20.28 -11.84
N LYS A 394 49.85 -18.97 -11.64
CA LYS A 394 50.32 -18.34 -10.41
C LYS A 394 49.15 -17.67 -9.71
N VAL A 395 48.98 -17.93 -8.42
CA VAL A 395 47.90 -17.38 -7.62
C VAL A 395 48.45 -16.39 -6.60
N TYR A 396 47.74 -15.29 -6.43
CA TYR A 396 48.09 -14.22 -5.49
C TYR A 396 46.83 -13.69 -4.82
N THR A 397 46.98 -13.16 -3.60
CA THR A 397 45.97 -12.29 -2.98
C THR A 397 45.69 -11.06 -3.85
N ASP A 398 44.43 -10.62 -3.89
CA ASP A 398 43.98 -9.54 -4.76
C ASP A 398 43.45 -8.32 -3.98
N GLY A 399 44.37 -7.67 -3.28
CA GLY A 399 44.08 -6.54 -2.40
C GLY A 399 43.56 -6.97 -1.04
N THR A 400 43.18 -6.01 -0.21
CA THR A 400 42.74 -6.28 1.16
C THR A 400 41.22 -6.52 1.21
N VAL A 401 40.81 -7.51 1.99
CA VAL A 401 39.47 -7.58 2.59
C VAL A 401 39.61 -6.99 3.99
N THR A 402 38.77 -6.02 4.34
CA THR A 402 38.66 -5.49 5.71
C THR A 402 37.58 -6.25 6.45
N ASP A 403 37.73 -6.43 7.76
CA ASP A 403 36.61 -6.84 8.62
C ASP A 403 35.51 -5.78 8.57
N THR A 404 34.32 -6.13 8.08
CA THR A 404 33.15 -5.23 8.07
C THR A 404 32.24 -5.42 9.28
N THR A 405 32.62 -6.31 10.21
CA THR A 405 31.84 -6.70 11.39
C THR A 405 30.37 -7.00 11.05
N PRO A 406 30.07 -8.02 10.21
CA PRO A 406 28.71 -8.31 9.75
C PRO A 406 27.78 -8.77 10.89
N ASP A 407 26.50 -8.50 10.73
CA ASP A 407 25.45 -9.01 11.63
C ASP A 407 24.94 -10.39 11.14
N SER A 408 24.38 -11.22 12.04
CA SER A 408 23.69 -12.45 11.62
C SER A 408 22.47 -12.08 10.75
N GLY A 409 22.37 -12.68 9.56
CA GLY A 409 21.38 -12.34 8.55
C GLY A 409 21.91 -11.47 7.40
N ASP A 410 23.14 -10.94 7.50
CA ASP A 410 23.81 -10.28 6.38
C ASP A 410 24.12 -11.27 5.25
N ASN A 411 23.82 -10.87 4.01
CA ASN A 411 23.99 -11.70 2.82
C ASN A 411 25.14 -11.16 1.95
N ASN A 412 25.78 -12.02 1.17
CA ASN A 412 26.86 -11.68 0.22
C ASN A 412 28.11 -11.00 0.85
N VAL A 413 28.43 -11.32 2.10
CA VAL A 413 29.63 -10.82 2.80
C VAL A 413 30.89 -11.29 2.07
N ILE A 414 31.79 -10.37 1.70
CA ILE A 414 33.02 -10.71 0.97
C ILE A 414 34.11 -11.15 1.95
N ILE A 415 34.51 -12.41 1.87
CA ILE A 415 35.45 -13.03 2.82
C ILE A 415 36.88 -13.16 2.28
N ASN A 416 37.07 -13.42 0.97
CA ASN A 416 38.39 -13.61 0.36
C ASN A 416 38.44 -13.02 -1.06
N LYS A 417 39.63 -12.58 -1.50
CA LYS A 417 39.92 -12.02 -2.83
C LYS A 417 41.26 -12.51 -3.34
N PHE A 418 41.27 -13.09 -4.54
CA PHE A 418 42.47 -13.63 -5.16
C PHE A 418 42.45 -13.46 -6.68
N ARG A 419 43.63 -13.59 -7.29
CA ARG A 419 43.79 -13.56 -8.75
C ARG A 419 44.69 -14.68 -9.23
N VAL A 420 44.44 -15.11 -10.46
CA VAL A 420 45.22 -16.13 -11.18
C VAL A 420 45.87 -15.45 -12.38
N GLU A 421 47.19 -15.56 -12.48
CA GLU A 421 48.00 -15.01 -13.55
C GLU A 421 48.53 -16.17 -14.42
N ALA A 422 48.30 -16.08 -15.73
CA ALA A 422 48.79 -17.05 -16.70
C ALA A 422 50.18 -16.66 -17.22
N GLY A 423 51.08 -17.64 -17.32
CA GLY A 423 52.42 -17.43 -17.89
C GLY A 423 52.42 -17.00 -19.37
N THR A 424 53.60 -16.61 -19.87
CA THR A 424 53.79 -16.20 -21.26
C THR A 424 54.04 -17.37 -22.23
N THR A 425 53.88 -18.64 -21.82
CA THR A 425 54.05 -19.81 -22.69
C THR A 425 52.79 -20.05 -23.55
N GLU A 426 51.67 -20.35 -22.90
CA GLU A 426 50.37 -20.72 -23.48
C GLU A 426 49.22 -20.13 -22.64
N ALA A 427 48.02 -20.06 -23.22
CA ALA A 427 46.80 -19.79 -22.45
C ALA A 427 46.45 -21.01 -21.58
N ILE A 428 45.79 -20.76 -20.44
CA ILE A 428 45.39 -21.79 -19.48
C ILE A 428 43.86 -21.82 -19.33
N THR A 429 43.31 -22.98 -19.00
CA THR A 429 41.90 -23.13 -18.62
C THR A 429 41.81 -23.60 -17.18
N ILE A 430 41.07 -22.85 -16.35
CA ILE A 430 40.72 -23.25 -14.97
C ILE A 430 39.44 -24.07 -15.03
N GLU A 431 39.52 -25.34 -14.67
CA GLU A 431 38.40 -26.28 -14.70
C GLU A 431 37.66 -26.36 -13.35
N SER A 432 38.40 -26.22 -12.25
CA SER A 432 37.84 -26.16 -10.90
C SER A 432 38.69 -25.35 -9.92
N ILE A 433 38.04 -24.81 -8.89
CA ILE A 433 38.63 -24.14 -7.72
C ILE A 433 37.96 -24.72 -6.48
N THR A 434 38.74 -25.05 -5.45
CA THR A 434 38.23 -25.51 -4.16
C THR A 434 38.79 -24.63 -3.06
N LEU A 435 37.92 -24.24 -2.12
CA LEU A 435 38.28 -23.48 -0.93
C LEU A 435 38.01 -24.33 0.31
N MET A 436 38.68 -24.00 1.41
CA MET A 436 38.49 -24.57 2.74
C MET A 436 37.95 -23.48 3.67
N GLU A 437 37.12 -23.85 4.63
CA GLU A 437 36.68 -23.01 5.75
C GLU A 437 37.90 -22.53 6.56
N ALA A 438 37.92 -21.26 6.94
CA ALA A 438 38.95 -20.70 7.80
C ALA A 438 38.35 -19.68 8.78
N GLY A 439 38.44 -19.93 10.08
CA GLY A 439 37.84 -19.06 11.08
C GLY A 439 37.50 -19.80 12.36
N THR A 440 36.53 -19.29 13.11
CA THR A 440 35.94 -19.96 14.28
C THR A 440 34.42 -20.19 14.15
N ALA A 441 33.77 -19.58 13.16
CA ALA A 441 32.42 -19.95 12.73
C ALA A 441 32.41 -21.42 12.29
N GLY A 442 31.31 -22.13 12.52
CA GLY A 442 31.14 -23.50 12.05
C GLY A 442 30.31 -23.59 10.78
N LEU A 443 30.30 -24.78 10.17
CA LEU A 443 29.59 -25.13 8.93
C LEU A 443 28.07 -24.79 8.89
N SER A 444 27.44 -24.46 10.02
CA SER A 444 26.04 -24.04 10.14
C SER A 444 25.85 -22.54 10.33
N ASP A 445 26.90 -21.80 10.68
CA ASP A 445 26.88 -20.36 10.92
C ASP A 445 26.93 -19.54 9.62
N VAL A 446 27.30 -20.18 8.50
CA VAL A 446 27.40 -19.56 7.17
C VAL A 446 26.83 -20.48 6.09
N LYS A 447 26.38 -19.91 4.96
CA LYS A 447 25.78 -20.64 3.83
C LYS A 447 26.01 -19.91 2.50
N ASN A 448 25.55 -20.52 1.40
CA ASN A 448 25.47 -19.89 0.07
C ASN A 448 26.81 -19.30 -0.41
N LEU A 449 27.85 -20.13 -0.42
CA LEU A 449 29.19 -19.73 -0.80
C LEU A 449 29.27 -19.48 -2.31
N GLU A 450 29.45 -18.22 -2.70
CA GLU A 450 29.54 -17.77 -4.09
C GLU A 450 30.99 -17.51 -4.52
N LEU A 451 31.37 -18.06 -5.67
CA LEU A 451 32.58 -17.64 -6.39
C LEU A 451 32.20 -16.57 -7.43
N TRP A 452 32.61 -15.32 -7.19
CA TRP A 452 32.34 -14.20 -8.09
C TRP A 452 33.56 -13.85 -8.95
N SER A 453 33.36 -13.71 -10.26
CA SER A 453 34.38 -13.16 -11.17
C SER A 453 34.37 -11.64 -11.11
N VAL A 454 35.44 -11.06 -10.58
CA VAL A 454 35.65 -9.60 -10.58
C VAL A 454 36.02 -9.13 -12.00
N THR A 455 36.79 -9.90 -12.76
CA THR A 455 37.16 -9.57 -14.15
C THR A 455 35.95 -9.55 -15.10
N GLN A 456 34.98 -10.45 -14.91
CA GLN A 456 33.80 -10.57 -15.79
C GLN A 456 32.51 -10.00 -15.17
N ASN A 457 32.58 -9.49 -13.93
CA ASN A 457 31.46 -8.98 -13.13
C ASN A 457 30.22 -9.90 -13.12
N LYS A 458 30.41 -11.18 -12.77
CA LYS A 458 29.34 -12.19 -12.71
C LYS A 458 29.63 -13.28 -11.70
N SER A 459 28.58 -13.95 -11.23
CA SER A 459 28.69 -15.22 -10.52
C SER A 459 29.28 -16.31 -11.40
N LEU A 460 30.10 -17.19 -10.83
CA LEU A 460 30.64 -18.39 -11.46
C LEU A 460 30.05 -19.69 -10.87
N GLY A 461 29.21 -19.56 -9.85
CA GLY A 461 28.58 -20.67 -9.14
C GLY A 461 28.43 -20.36 -7.66
N GLU A 462 27.37 -20.92 -7.07
CA GLU A 462 27.05 -20.86 -5.65
C GLU A 462 26.94 -22.30 -5.12
N VAL A 463 27.40 -22.51 -3.88
CA VAL A 463 27.28 -23.80 -3.19
C VAL A 463 26.64 -23.55 -1.82
N ALA A 464 25.51 -24.20 -1.56
CA ALA A 464 24.64 -23.89 -0.42
C ALA A 464 25.32 -23.99 0.96
N ALA A 465 26.33 -24.83 1.12
CA ALA A 465 27.14 -24.96 2.35
C ALA A 465 28.50 -25.61 2.03
N TYR A 466 29.43 -25.51 2.98
CA TYR A 466 30.62 -26.36 3.00
C TYR A 466 30.25 -27.86 3.10
N ASP A 467 31.10 -28.73 2.56
CA ASP A 467 30.98 -30.16 2.74
C ASP A 467 31.43 -30.63 4.15
N SER A 468 31.30 -31.92 4.45
CA SER A 468 31.68 -32.46 5.76
C SER A 468 33.19 -32.44 6.05
N ASN A 469 34.02 -32.03 5.08
CA ASN A 469 35.46 -31.81 5.23
C ASN A 469 35.81 -30.32 5.41
N GLY A 470 34.80 -29.44 5.51
CA GLY A 470 35.00 -27.98 5.53
C GLY A 470 35.44 -27.43 4.18
N LYS A 471 35.07 -28.07 3.06
CA LYS A 471 35.50 -27.66 1.70
C LYS A 471 34.31 -27.25 0.82
N VAL A 472 34.54 -26.30 -0.07
CA VAL A 472 33.60 -25.90 -1.13
C VAL A 472 34.30 -25.97 -2.49
N SER A 473 33.73 -26.72 -3.43
CA SER A 473 34.33 -26.98 -4.75
C SER A 473 33.48 -26.45 -5.90
N PHE A 474 33.97 -25.40 -6.56
CA PHE A 474 33.43 -24.87 -7.80
C PHE A 474 34.02 -25.65 -8.98
N THR A 475 33.19 -26.40 -9.70
CA THR A 475 33.60 -27.28 -10.82
C THR A 475 32.97 -26.84 -12.14
N ASN A 476 33.44 -27.38 -13.27
CA ASN A 476 32.98 -27.04 -14.61
C ASN A 476 33.16 -25.56 -14.99
N LEU A 477 34.12 -24.86 -14.36
CA LEU A 477 34.34 -23.43 -14.51
C LEU A 477 34.71 -23.04 -15.95
N ASN A 478 35.56 -23.84 -16.60
CA ASN A 478 36.03 -23.66 -17.99
C ASN A 478 36.56 -22.23 -18.28
N ILE A 479 37.19 -21.59 -17.30
CA ILE A 479 37.64 -20.19 -17.41
C ILE A 479 38.97 -20.14 -18.13
N VAL A 480 38.96 -19.65 -19.37
CA VAL A 480 40.19 -19.40 -20.13
C VAL A 480 40.83 -18.10 -19.67
N VAL A 481 42.08 -18.18 -19.23
CA VAL A 481 42.98 -17.04 -18.97
C VAL A 481 43.97 -16.98 -20.12
N GLY A 482 44.00 -15.85 -20.85
CA GLY A 482 44.90 -15.67 -21.98
C GLY A 482 46.37 -15.63 -21.56
N LYS A 483 47.26 -15.85 -22.51
CA LYS A 483 48.72 -15.86 -22.31
C LYS A 483 49.20 -14.50 -21.75
N GLY A 484 49.72 -14.48 -20.52
CA GLY A 484 50.13 -13.25 -19.84
C GLY A 484 48.99 -12.43 -19.22
N GLU A 485 47.76 -12.95 -19.19
CA GLU A 485 46.59 -12.26 -18.61
C GLU A 485 46.37 -12.62 -17.14
N ILE A 486 45.47 -11.85 -16.51
CA ILE A 486 45.11 -11.94 -15.10
C ILE A 486 43.58 -12.04 -14.98
N HIS A 487 43.08 -13.08 -14.31
CA HIS A 487 41.68 -13.18 -13.87
C HIS A 487 41.57 -12.98 -12.36
N ARG A 488 40.60 -12.17 -11.94
CA ARG A 488 40.38 -11.72 -10.55
C ARG A 488 39.06 -12.29 -10.01
N PHE A 489 39.06 -12.72 -8.76
CA PHE A 489 37.97 -13.43 -8.10
C PHE A 489 37.72 -12.87 -6.69
N SER A 490 36.47 -12.96 -6.24
CA SER A 490 36.10 -12.75 -4.83
C SER A 490 35.17 -13.88 -4.37
N VAL A 491 35.31 -14.28 -3.12
CA VAL A 491 34.47 -15.27 -2.45
C VAL A 491 33.47 -14.52 -1.56
N ARG A 492 32.21 -14.93 -1.58
CA ARG A 492 31.15 -14.40 -0.73
C ARG A 492 30.38 -15.51 -0.03
N GLU A 493 29.71 -15.19 1.06
CA GLU A 493 28.77 -16.07 1.76
C GLU A 493 27.71 -15.26 2.50
N ASP A 494 26.65 -15.94 2.97
CA ASP A 494 25.62 -15.36 3.83
C ASP A 494 25.84 -15.81 5.29
N ILE A 495 25.72 -14.88 6.24
CA ILE A 495 25.84 -15.15 7.67
C ILE A 495 24.50 -15.60 8.24
N VAL A 496 24.49 -16.75 8.91
CA VAL A 496 23.31 -17.39 9.51
C VAL A 496 23.28 -17.22 11.03
N SER A 497 24.41 -17.45 11.69
CA SER A 497 24.58 -17.37 13.14
C SER A 497 26.06 -17.20 13.49
N GLY A 498 26.47 -17.47 14.74
CA GLY A 498 27.88 -17.42 15.12
C GLY A 498 28.36 -16.07 15.66
N ALA A 499 27.49 -15.29 16.31
CA ALA A 499 27.85 -14.05 17.00
C ALA A 499 29.13 -14.17 17.86
N GLY A 500 30.10 -13.29 17.63
CA GLY A 500 31.43 -13.31 18.25
C GLY A 500 32.45 -14.28 17.62
N LEU A 501 32.04 -15.08 16.63
CA LEU A 501 32.92 -15.95 15.84
C LEU A 501 33.42 -15.23 14.58
N THR A 502 34.41 -15.80 13.91
CA THR A 502 35.00 -15.24 12.68
C THR A 502 34.91 -16.18 11.49
N THR A 503 34.78 -15.63 10.29
CA THR A 503 34.69 -16.40 9.04
C THR A 503 35.59 -15.87 7.92
N ASN A 504 36.11 -16.78 7.09
CA ASN A 504 37.06 -16.59 5.99
C ASN A 504 37.16 -17.90 5.17
N THR A 505 37.89 -17.88 4.05
CA THR A 505 38.23 -19.08 3.26
C THR A 505 39.71 -19.17 2.95
N ASP A 506 40.22 -20.38 2.74
CA ASP A 506 41.59 -20.69 2.34
C ASP A 506 41.63 -21.48 1.00
N LEU A 507 42.52 -21.08 0.09
CA LEU A 507 42.73 -21.70 -1.23
C LEU A 507 43.97 -22.63 -1.28
N VAL A 508 44.75 -22.75 -0.20
CA VAL A 508 46.03 -23.49 -0.18
C VAL A 508 46.04 -24.57 0.92
N ASP A 509 46.24 -25.83 0.54
CA ASP A 509 46.41 -26.96 1.46
C ASP A 509 47.91 -27.28 1.60
N GLY A 510 48.52 -26.76 2.66
CA GLY A 510 49.97 -26.89 2.94
C GLY A 510 50.84 -26.12 1.93
N THR A 511 51.18 -26.78 0.81
CA THR A 511 51.92 -26.19 -0.31
C THR A 511 51.19 -26.30 -1.65
N GLU A 512 50.01 -26.92 -1.68
CA GLU A 512 49.22 -27.07 -2.91
C GLU A 512 48.14 -26.00 -3.02
N VAL A 513 48.10 -25.29 -4.15
CA VAL A 513 46.95 -24.46 -4.51
C VAL A 513 45.81 -25.36 -5.00
N LEU A 514 44.64 -25.27 -4.36
CA LEU A 514 43.50 -26.16 -4.58
C LEU A 514 42.70 -25.81 -5.86
N MET A 515 43.33 -25.89 -7.03
CA MET A 515 42.71 -25.64 -8.33
C MET A 515 43.16 -26.65 -9.41
N SER A 516 42.28 -26.93 -10.38
CA SER A 516 42.62 -27.73 -11.56
C SER A 516 42.80 -26.83 -12.77
N VAL A 517 44.02 -26.83 -13.34
CA VAL A 517 44.39 -25.96 -14.47
C VAL A 517 45.03 -26.76 -15.60
N LYS A 518 44.64 -26.47 -16.83
CA LYS A 518 45.11 -27.11 -18.06
C LYS A 518 45.76 -26.13 -19.02
N GLY A 519 46.89 -26.50 -19.61
CA GLY A 519 47.53 -25.76 -20.70
C GLY A 519 46.85 -26.04 -22.03
N ASN A 520 46.46 -24.98 -22.76
CA ASN A 520 45.61 -25.12 -23.95
C ASN A 520 46.36 -25.49 -25.24
N ALA A 521 47.68 -25.31 -25.30
CA ALA A 521 48.49 -25.64 -26.47
C ALA A 521 48.99 -27.10 -26.44
N TYR A 522 49.38 -27.59 -25.27
CA TYR A 522 49.91 -28.96 -25.11
C TYR A 522 48.94 -29.95 -24.46
N GLY A 523 47.86 -29.47 -23.83
CA GLY A 523 46.84 -30.32 -23.19
C GLY A 523 47.25 -30.91 -21.83
N PHE A 524 48.47 -30.65 -21.34
CA PHE A 524 48.92 -31.06 -20.01
C PHE A 524 48.21 -30.26 -18.91
N TYR A 525 47.91 -30.91 -17.78
CA TYR A 525 47.55 -30.19 -16.56
C TYR A 525 48.78 -29.59 -15.90
N ILE A 526 48.64 -28.40 -15.33
CA ILE A 526 49.71 -27.58 -14.75
C ILE A 526 49.61 -27.63 -13.22
N THR A 527 50.73 -27.77 -12.51
CA THR A 527 50.76 -27.52 -11.06
C THR A 527 50.60 -26.01 -10.81
N ALA A 528 49.50 -25.60 -10.19
CA ALA A 528 49.29 -24.22 -9.77
C ALA A 528 50.17 -23.88 -8.56
N THR A 529 50.65 -22.64 -8.49
CA THR A 529 51.64 -22.19 -7.49
C THR A 529 51.22 -20.89 -6.83
N ASP A 530 51.52 -20.74 -5.53
CA ASP A 530 51.52 -19.47 -4.80
C ASP A 530 52.98 -18.99 -4.68
N PRO A 531 53.42 -18.03 -5.51
CA PRO A 531 54.82 -17.62 -5.54
C PRO A 531 55.25 -16.77 -4.34
N ASN A 532 54.30 -16.22 -3.60
CA ASN A 532 54.54 -15.20 -2.57
C ASN A 532 54.26 -15.70 -1.15
N THR A 533 53.97 -17.00 -0.98
CA THR A 533 53.59 -17.60 0.32
C THR A 533 52.44 -16.87 0.99
N TRP A 534 51.43 -16.47 0.19
CA TRP A 534 50.17 -15.92 0.69
C TRP A 534 49.46 -16.93 1.60
N GLY A 535 49.52 -18.23 1.28
CA GLY A 535 48.88 -19.27 2.07
C GLY A 535 47.35 -19.25 1.99
N GLY A 536 46.81 -18.76 0.87
CA GLY A 536 45.41 -18.92 0.45
C GLY A 536 44.30 -18.24 1.26
N LYS A 537 44.54 -17.87 2.52
CA LYS A 537 43.56 -17.24 3.42
C LYS A 537 43.33 -15.75 3.15
N GLY A 538 42.08 -15.29 3.18
CA GLY A 538 41.74 -13.86 3.06
C GLY A 538 42.44 -12.97 4.11
N ALA A 539 42.75 -11.73 3.75
CA ALA A 539 43.66 -10.85 4.52
C ALA A 539 43.15 -10.42 5.91
N SER A 540 41.84 -10.48 6.16
CA SER A 540 41.21 -10.27 7.46
C SER A 540 40.00 -11.18 7.55
N ASP A 541 39.78 -11.76 8.73
CA ASP A 541 38.55 -12.50 8.99
C ASP A 541 37.39 -11.51 9.17
N GLN A 542 36.16 -11.94 8.87
CA GLN A 542 34.96 -11.17 9.19
C GLN A 542 34.48 -11.57 10.58
N THR A 543 34.38 -10.62 11.51
CA THR A 543 33.95 -10.88 12.89
C THR A 543 32.45 -10.67 13.02
N ILE A 544 31.69 -11.72 13.30
CA ILE A 544 30.23 -11.62 13.39
C ILE A 544 29.88 -10.86 14.68
N ASN A 545 29.05 -9.83 14.60
CA ASN A 545 28.71 -8.97 15.74
C ASN A 545 28.02 -9.73 16.88
N THR A 546 28.17 -9.23 18.10
CA THR A 546 27.45 -9.70 19.28
C THR A 546 26.15 -8.93 19.50
N GLY A 547 25.15 -9.59 20.12
CA GLY A 547 23.81 -9.05 20.24
C GLY A 547 23.71 -7.69 20.94
N ALA A 548 22.87 -6.80 20.42
CA ALA A 548 22.61 -5.48 20.99
C ALA A 548 21.11 -5.20 21.14
N LEU A 549 20.74 -4.40 22.15
CA LEU A 549 19.36 -3.97 22.40
C LEU A 549 19.32 -2.45 22.63
N SER A 550 18.37 -1.75 22.00
CA SER A 550 18.12 -0.33 22.25
C SER A 550 16.63 -0.01 22.42
N ILE A 551 16.30 1.09 23.10
CA ILE A 551 14.93 1.57 23.31
C ILE A 551 14.77 3.05 23.00
N SER A 552 13.64 3.42 22.40
CA SER A 552 13.23 4.80 22.12
C SER A 552 11.71 4.98 22.21
N LYS A 553 11.22 6.23 22.24
CA LYS A 553 9.77 6.50 22.20
C LYS A 553 9.23 6.21 20.81
N SER A 554 8.20 5.37 20.72
CA SER A 554 7.50 5.13 19.46
C SER A 554 6.66 6.32 19.02
N THR A 555 6.60 6.56 17.71
CA THR A 555 5.71 7.56 17.10
C THR A 555 4.22 7.27 17.32
N THR A 556 3.87 6.03 17.68
CA THR A 556 2.50 5.60 18.03
C THR A 556 2.21 5.71 19.54
N THR A 557 3.06 6.40 20.32
CA THR A 557 2.73 6.79 21.70
C THR A 557 1.55 7.78 21.70
N PRO A 558 0.56 7.65 22.61
CA PRO A 558 -0.52 8.62 22.75
C PRO A 558 -0.02 10.06 22.84
N ALA A 559 -0.70 10.99 22.17
CA ALA A 559 -0.42 12.42 22.32
C ALA A 559 -0.70 12.88 23.76
N THR A 560 -0.07 13.98 24.18
CA THR A 560 -0.39 14.65 25.46
C THR A 560 -1.88 14.93 25.52
N GLY A 561 -2.57 14.45 26.56
CA GLY A 561 -4.02 14.52 26.63
C GLY A 561 -4.61 13.85 27.86
N LYS A 562 -5.94 13.74 27.88
CA LYS A 562 -6.71 13.25 29.02
C LYS A 562 -6.96 11.73 28.98
N ILE A 563 -6.95 11.11 30.15
CA ILE A 563 -7.30 9.71 30.42
C ILE A 563 -8.31 9.64 31.58
N ALA A 564 -9.15 8.60 31.58
CA ALA A 564 -10.13 8.38 32.64
C ALA A 564 -9.61 7.38 33.70
N GLU A 565 -10.28 7.34 34.85
CA GLU A 565 -10.14 6.31 35.87
C GLU A 565 -10.74 4.98 35.38
N ALA A 566 -10.02 4.30 34.48
CA ALA A 566 -10.50 3.10 33.81
C ALA A 566 -9.41 2.04 33.66
N ALA A 567 -9.83 0.82 33.30
CA ALA A 567 -8.92 -0.27 32.98
C ALA A 567 -8.17 -0.04 31.66
N ASP A 568 -6.99 -0.65 31.52
CA ASP A 568 -6.22 -0.79 30.28
C ASP A 568 -5.98 0.52 29.48
N GLN A 569 -5.93 1.67 30.17
CA GLN A 569 -5.54 2.95 29.61
C GLN A 569 -4.12 2.86 29.01
N LEU A 570 -4.00 3.20 27.73
CA LEU A 570 -2.72 3.22 27.02
C LEU A 570 -1.91 4.45 27.44
N LEU A 571 -0.75 4.24 28.07
CA LEU A 571 0.09 5.32 28.61
C LEU A 571 1.37 5.57 27.80
N ALA A 572 1.93 4.53 27.17
CA ALA A 572 3.15 4.66 26.36
C ALA A 572 3.26 3.57 25.28
N VAL A 573 4.05 3.85 24.23
CA VAL A 573 4.50 2.83 23.28
C VAL A 573 6.01 2.99 23.06
N PHE A 574 6.75 1.90 23.24
CA PHE A 574 8.20 1.85 23.14
C PHE A 574 8.61 1.15 21.85
N ASP A 575 9.53 1.76 21.08
CA ASP A 575 10.22 1.08 19.99
C ASP A 575 11.50 0.45 20.58
N VAL A 576 11.58 -0.88 20.58
CA VAL A 576 12.69 -1.67 21.12
C VAL A 576 13.37 -2.41 19.96
N GLU A 577 14.63 -2.10 19.70
CA GLU A 577 15.39 -2.63 18.57
C GLU A 577 16.43 -3.65 19.02
N ALA A 578 16.35 -4.88 18.52
CA ALA A 578 17.37 -5.92 18.68
C ALA A 578 18.24 -6.06 17.43
N LYS A 579 19.55 -6.26 17.60
CA LYS A 579 20.54 -6.48 16.51
C LYS A 579 21.44 -7.67 16.80
N GLY A 580 21.97 -8.30 15.76
CA GLY A 580 22.89 -9.44 15.83
C GLY A 580 22.22 -10.78 16.16
N GLU A 581 21.31 -10.81 17.13
CA GLU A 581 20.49 -11.97 17.49
C GLU A 581 19.17 -11.55 18.18
N ASP A 582 18.22 -12.48 18.29
CA ASP A 582 17.03 -12.31 19.14
C ASP A 582 17.45 -12.09 20.60
N VAL A 583 16.79 -11.16 21.29
CA VAL A 583 17.17 -10.74 22.65
C VAL A 583 16.09 -11.13 23.65
N ARG A 584 16.46 -11.97 24.63
CA ARG A 584 15.60 -12.34 25.74
C ARG A 584 15.68 -11.28 26.84
N VAL A 585 14.59 -10.56 27.07
CA VAL A 585 14.42 -9.63 28.18
C VAL A 585 13.81 -10.38 29.36
N SER A 586 14.41 -10.27 30.55
CA SER A 586 13.93 -10.90 31.80
C SER A 586 13.64 -9.92 32.93
N ALA A 587 13.81 -8.62 32.68
CA ALA A 587 13.28 -7.56 33.50
C ALA A 587 13.08 -6.33 32.62
N PHE A 588 11.93 -5.65 32.76
CA PHE A 588 11.63 -4.40 32.08
C PHE A 588 10.94 -3.45 33.07
N LYS A 589 11.54 -2.29 33.32
CA LYS A 589 11.06 -1.31 34.30
C LYS A 589 10.69 0.00 33.61
N VAL A 590 9.51 0.52 33.95
CA VAL A 590 9.05 1.84 33.53
C VAL A 590 8.87 2.68 34.79
N THR A 591 9.68 3.72 34.92
CA THR A 591 9.57 4.73 35.98
C THR A 591 8.53 5.78 35.59
N PHE A 592 7.88 6.38 36.57
CA PHE A 592 6.86 7.40 36.40
C PHE A 592 7.46 8.77 36.78
N THR A 593 7.22 9.77 35.93
CA THR A 593 7.34 11.18 36.33
C THR A 593 5.94 11.66 36.67
N LEU A 594 5.69 11.86 37.95
CA LEU A 594 4.40 12.26 38.52
C LEU A 594 4.30 13.78 38.63
N GLY A 595 3.08 14.30 38.64
CA GLY A 595 2.83 15.74 38.84
C GLY A 595 1.38 16.02 39.21
N GLY A 596 1.14 17.14 39.90
CA GLY A 596 -0.15 17.39 40.55
C GLY A 596 -0.25 16.56 41.83
N THR A 597 -1.31 15.76 41.92
CA THR A 597 -1.65 14.90 43.08
C THR A 597 -1.58 13.40 42.79
N GLY A 598 -1.08 12.96 41.62
CA GLY A 598 -1.04 11.54 41.27
C GLY A 598 0.08 10.75 41.95
N ASP A 599 -0.20 9.50 42.32
CA ASP A 599 0.73 8.57 42.99
C ASP A 599 1.08 7.32 42.14
N GLY A 600 2.11 6.58 42.54
CA GLY A 600 2.55 5.35 41.89
C GLY A 600 1.55 4.19 41.99
N ALA A 601 0.81 4.05 43.11
CA ALA A 601 -0.22 3.03 43.27
C ALA A 601 -1.50 3.31 42.48
N ASP A 602 -1.70 4.51 41.95
CA ASP A 602 -2.85 4.79 41.07
C ASP A 602 -2.78 4.01 39.74
N LEU A 603 -1.59 3.49 39.38
CA LEU A 603 -1.33 2.71 38.18
C LEU A 603 -1.19 1.21 38.50
N ILE A 604 -2.33 0.52 38.63
CA ILE A 604 -2.40 -0.92 38.90
C ILE A 604 -2.62 -1.76 37.63
N SER A 605 -2.39 -3.07 37.73
CA SER A 605 -2.62 -4.06 36.67
C SER A 605 -2.00 -3.68 35.32
N CYS A 606 -0.86 -3.01 35.35
CA CYS A 606 -0.10 -2.60 34.17
C CYS A 606 0.39 -3.82 33.38
N LYS A 607 0.34 -3.74 32.06
CA LYS A 607 0.66 -4.80 31.10
C LYS A 607 1.53 -4.23 29.99
N LEU A 608 2.50 -5.01 29.53
CA LEU A 608 3.15 -4.78 28.24
C LEU A 608 2.49 -5.69 27.20
N THR A 609 2.02 -5.11 26.11
CA THR A 609 1.56 -5.86 24.93
C THR A 609 2.43 -5.56 23.71
N ASP A 610 2.57 -6.51 22.80
CA ASP A 610 3.28 -6.29 21.53
C ASP A 610 2.45 -5.45 20.52
N LYS A 611 2.94 -5.36 19.28
CA LYS A 611 2.30 -4.65 18.17
C LYS A 611 0.93 -5.23 17.74
N ASP A 612 0.67 -6.50 18.02
CA ASP A 612 -0.57 -7.19 17.66
C ASP A 612 -1.55 -7.23 18.85
N GLY A 613 -1.16 -6.66 20.00
CA GLY A 613 -1.95 -6.59 21.22
C GLY A 613 -1.81 -7.81 22.13
N LEU A 614 -0.89 -8.75 21.84
CA LEU A 614 -0.64 -9.92 22.68
C LEU A 614 0.11 -9.51 23.96
N LEU A 615 -0.31 -10.02 25.11
CA LEU A 615 0.35 -9.80 26.40
C LEU A 615 1.74 -10.45 26.41
N VAL A 616 2.79 -9.65 26.65
CA VAL A 616 4.18 -10.13 26.76
C VAL A 616 4.75 -10.06 28.17
N ALA A 617 4.22 -9.18 29.03
CA ALA A 617 4.58 -9.11 30.45
C ALA A 617 3.48 -8.45 31.30
N GLY A 618 3.43 -8.78 32.59
CA GLY A 618 2.39 -8.35 33.52
C GLY A 618 1.18 -9.30 33.59
N PRO A 619 0.12 -8.96 34.36
CA PRO A 619 -0.07 -7.69 35.05
C PRO A 619 0.92 -7.46 36.22
N ALA A 620 1.33 -6.22 36.41
CA ALA A 620 2.12 -5.76 37.55
C ALA A 620 1.60 -4.40 38.05
N ASP A 621 1.69 -4.13 39.34
CA ASP A 621 1.20 -2.89 39.94
C ASP A 621 2.35 -1.88 40.13
N GLY A 622 2.03 -0.59 40.07
CA GLY A 622 2.91 0.49 40.49
C GLY A 622 3.05 0.58 42.02
N THR A 623 4.04 1.35 42.49
CA THR A 623 4.33 1.48 43.94
C THR A 623 4.80 2.88 44.34
N ASP A 624 4.12 3.50 45.30
CA ASP A 624 4.37 4.86 45.84
C ASP A 624 5.78 5.06 46.37
N ALA A 625 6.37 3.99 46.92
CA ALA A 625 7.69 4.07 47.53
C ALA A 625 8.83 4.34 46.52
N LEU A 626 8.59 4.14 45.22
CA LEU A 626 9.64 4.03 44.20
C LEU A 626 9.27 4.55 42.79
N ASP A 627 8.05 5.03 42.54
CA ASP A 627 7.59 5.61 41.26
C ASP A 627 7.89 4.76 40.02
N TYR A 628 7.56 3.47 40.04
CA TYR A 628 7.70 2.60 38.87
C TYR A 628 6.72 1.43 38.84
N VAL A 629 6.54 0.85 37.65
CA VAL A 629 6.17 -0.57 37.47
C VAL A 629 7.37 -1.37 36.96
N ASN A 630 7.56 -2.58 37.49
CA ASN A 630 8.67 -3.46 37.13
C ASN A 630 8.16 -4.86 36.75
N PHE A 631 8.27 -5.17 35.47
CA PHE A 631 7.98 -6.48 34.90
C PHE A 631 9.16 -7.42 35.10
N THR A 632 8.91 -8.62 35.62
CA THR A 632 9.92 -9.70 35.82
C THR A 632 9.66 -10.93 34.95
N ASP A 633 8.61 -10.88 34.12
CA ASP A 633 8.35 -11.87 33.10
C ASP A 633 9.48 -11.89 32.06
N THR A 634 9.63 -13.02 31.39
CA THR A 634 10.65 -13.22 30.38
C THR A 634 10.03 -13.32 28.99
N PHE A 635 10.38 -12.40 28.10
CA PHE A 635 9.93 -12.37 26.71
C PHE A 635 11.11 -12.22 25.75
N VAL A 636 10.87 -12.46 24.45
CA VAL A 636 11.88 -12.30 23.40
C VAL A 636 11.53 -11.09 22.54
N VAL A 637 12.55 -10.29 22.24
CA VAL A 637 12.55 -9.24 21.22
C VAL A 637 13.23 -9.82 19.98
N PRO A 638 12.49 -10.11 18.89
CA PRO A 638 13.09 -10.57 17.64
C PRO A 638 14.04 -9.53 17.03
N VAL A 639 15.02 -9.94 16.23
CA VAL A 639 15.87 -9.01 15.47
C VAL A 639 15.03 -7.99 14.68
N GLY A 640 15.40 -6.71 14.78
CA GLY A 640 14.67 -5.57 14.22
C GLY A 640 13.96 -4.73 15.27
N ILE A 641 13.17 -3.75 14.81
CA ILE A 641 12.41 -2.81 15.67
C ILE A 641 11.04 -3.42 15.99
N ASN A 642 10.78 -3.65 17.28
CA ASN A 642 9.53 -4.18 17.80
C ASN A 642 8.83 -3.12 18.68
N LYS A 643 7.49 -3.10 18.64
CA LYS A 643 6.70 -2.15 19.43
C LYS A 643 6.10 -2.82 20.66
N TYR A 644 6.26 -2.19 21.82
CA TYR A 644 5.65 -2.63 23.07
C TYR A 644 4.82 -1.51 23.70
N SER A 645 3.54 -1.76 23.90
CA SER A 645 2.56 -0.82 24.46
C SER A 645 2.40 -1.06 25.96
N LEU A 646 2.52 -0.01 26.77
CA LEU A 646 2.21 -0.05 28.19
C LEU A 646 0.76 0.40 28.41
N LYS A 647 -0.06 -0.51 28.93
CA LYS A 647 -1.44 -0.24 29.35
C LYS A 647 -1.56 -0.46 30.86
N CYS A 648 -2.22 0.43 31.59
CA CYS A 648 -2.47 0.30 33.03
C CYS A 648 -3.94 0.54 33.36
N ARG A 649 -4.42 0.00 34.47
CA ARG A 649 -5.63 0.52 35.10
C ARG A 649 -5.26 1.76 35.90
N VAL A 650 -5.96 2.85 35.64
CA VAL A 650 -5.93 4.06 36.47
C VAL A 650 -7.03 3.90 37.52
N PHE A 651 -6.71 4.14 38.79
CA PHE A 651 -7.59 3.95 39.94
C PHE A 651 -7.24 4.97 41.02
N ASP A 652 -8.22 5.66 41.63
CA ASP A 652 -7.97 6.66 42.67
C ASP A 652 -7.69 5.93 44.00
N SER A 653 -6.41 5.74 44.33
CA SER A 653 -6.01 4.81 45.39
C SER A 653 -6.40 5.30 46.80
N ASP A 654 -6.31 6.61 47.07
CA ASP A 654 -6.75 7.24 48.33
C ASP A 654 -8.05 8.08 48.18
N SER A 655 -8.82 7.89 47.10
CA SER A 655 -10.13 8.54 46.84
C SER A 655 -10.10 10.08 46.87
N ASN A 656 -8.96 10.67 46.48
CA ASN A 656 -8.78 12.12 46.39
C ASN A 656 -7.74 12.56 45.34
N ASP A 657 -6.95 11.63 44.80
CA ASP A 657 -5.69 11.91 44.10
C ASP A 657 -5.94 12.51 42.71
N PHE A 658 -7.12 12.34 42.13
CA PHE A 658 -7.48 12.92 40.84
C PHE A 658 -8.11 14.33 40.93
N THR A 659 -8.42 14.81 42.13
CA THR A 659 -9.03 16.14 42.33
C THR A 659 -8.07 17.31 42.05
N GLY A 660 -6.76 17.07 42.12
CA GLY A 660 -5.70 18.07 41.87
C GLY A 660 -5.13 18.07 40.44
N GLY A 661 -5.72 17.32 39.50
CA GLY A 661 -5.25 17.23 38.12
C GLY A 661 -3.98 16.40 37.96
N ALA A 662 -3.99 15.17 38.51
CA ALA A 662 -2.91 14.20 38.45
C ALA A 662 -2.36 14.00 37.03
N THR A 663 -1.04 13.93 36.90
CA THR A 663 -0.33 13.71 35.63
C THR A 663 0.72 12.62 35.71
N TYR A 664 0.83 11.87 34.62
CA TYR A 664 1.66 10.68 34.48
C TYR A 664 2.49 10.76 33.20
N GLN A 665 3.81 10.74 33.32
CA GLN A 665 4.73 10.54 32.19
C GLN A 665 5.56 9.28 32.39
N MET A 666 5.44 8.34 31.45
CA MET A 666 6.15 7.07 31.50
C MET A 666 7.58 7.22 30.97
N VAL A 667 8.56 6.66 31.66
CA VAL A 667 9.98 6.69 31.25
C VAL A 667 10.59 5.29 31.35
N ALA A 668 10.99 4.73 30.21
CA ALA A 668 11.75 3.48 30.17
C ALA A 668 13.24 3.79 29.90
N THR A 669 14.10 3.58 30.90
CA THR A 669 15.55 3.80 30.80
C THR A 669 16.27 2.46 30.73
N ALA A 670 16.86 2.13 29.58
CA ALA A 670 17.42 0.79 29.36
C ALA A 670 18.53 0.42 30.36
N ALA A 671 19.50 1.32 30.55
CA ALA A 671 20.70 1.08 31.36
C ALA A 671 20.44 0.78 32.85
N THR A 672 19.24 1.13 33.37
CA THR A 672 18.87 0.93 34.79
C THR A 672 17.56 0.14 34.95
N GLY A 673 16.93 -0.27 33.84
CA GLY A 673 15.58 -0.82 33.83
C GLY A 673 15.36 -2.02 32.90
N ILE A 674 16.33 -2.40 32.05
CA ILE A 674 16.21 -3.59 31.20
C ILE A 674 17.34 -4.57 31.52
N THR A 675 16.97 -5.82 31.83
CA THR A 675 17.92 -6.95 31.91
C THR A 675 17.71 -7.83 30.68
N ALA A 676 18.75 -7.95 29.85
CA ALA A 676 18.69 -8.61 28.57
C ALA A 676 19.84 -9.62 28.38
N LYS A 677 19.56 -10.71 27.65
CA LYS A 677 20.54 -11.69 27.20
C LYS A 677 20.29 -12.10 25.76
N GLY A 678 21.33 -12.43 25.02
CA GLY A 678 21.18 -13.09 23.72
C GLY A 678 20.40 -14.41 23.84
N VAL A 679 19.50 -14.69 22.90
CA VAL A 679 18.79 -15.98 22.86
C VAL A 679 19.74 -17.11 22.48
N SER A 680 20.65 -16.86 21.53
CA SER A 680 21.58 -17.84 20.97
C SER A 680 22.91 -17.87 21.74
N THR A 681 23.49 -16.70 22.02
CA THR A 681 24.77 -16.61 22.77
C THR A 681 24.60 -16.87 24.27
N ASN A 682 23.43 -16.52 24.82
CA ASN A 682 23.18 -16.39 26.26
C ASN A 682 24.08 -15.35 26.97
N ASP A 683 24.82 -14.53 26.22
CA ASP A 683 25.64 -13.45 26.76
C ASP A 683 24.78 -12.29 27.30
N SER A 684 25.31 -11.55 28.26
CA SER A 684 24.62 -10.41 28.87
C SER A 684 24.68 -9.20 27.94
N ILE A 685 23.52 -8.76 27.46
CA ILE A 685 23.39 -7.61 26.57
C ILE A 685 23.12 -6.36 27.40
N THR A 686 23.98 -5.35 27.26
CA THR A 686 23.76 -4.04 27.89
C THR A 686 22.82 -3.23 27.02
N ALA A 687 21.55 -3.17 27.42
CA ALA A 687 20.54 -2.40 26.71
C ALA A 687 20.82 -0.89 26.79
N SER A 688 20.55 -0.17 25.70
CA SER A 688 20.87 1.26 25.54
C SER A 688 19.64 2.12 25.20
N GLY A 689 19.75 3.44 25.36
CA GLY A 689 18.67 4.38 25.06
C GLY A 689 17.71 4.68 26.22
N THR A 690 16.77 5.58 25.99
CA THR A 690 15.76 6.03 26.95
C THR A 690 14.52 6.51 26.19
N ALA A 691 13.36 6.08 26.63
CA ALA A 691 12.08 6.43 26.03
C ALA A 691 11.21 7.19 27.05
N THR A 692 11.12 8.51 26.87
CA THR A 692 10.25 9.40 27.65
C THR A 692 8.96 9.65 26.89
N ALA A 693 7.86 9.08 27.37
CA ALA A 693 6.52 9.22 26.82
C ALA A 693 5.99 10.65 26.92
N ASN A 694 4.80 10.89 26.35
CA ASN A 694 4.10 12.15 26.53
C ASN A 694 3.43 12.18 27.92
N VAL A 695 2.98 13.36 28.36
CA VAL A 695 2.31 13.51 29.66
C VAL A 695 0.82 13.19 29.48
N MET A 696 0.28 12.30 30.30
CA MET A 696 -1.16 12.02 30.38
C MET A 696 -1.73 12.68 31.64
N THR A 697 -2.91 13.27 31.54
CA THR A 697 -3.61 13.91 32.68
C THR A 697 -4.89 13.13 33.00
N VAL A 698 -5.13 12.80 34.27
CA VAL A 698 -6.39 12.17 34.66
C VAL A 698 -7.50 13.21 34.66
N ALA A 699 -8.63 12.88 34.05
CA ALA A 699 -9.84 13.70 34.03
C ALA A 699 -11.07 12.80 34.13
N THR A 700 -12.10 13.30 34.82
CA THR A 700 -13.43 12.68 34.84
C THR A 700 -14.08 12.76 33.45
N VAL A 701 -15.22 12.07 33.29
CA VAL A 701 -16.15 12.36 32.20
C VAL A 701 -16.52 13.84 32.19
N ALA A 702 -16.54 14.46 31.00
CA ALA A 702 -16.99 15.85 30.82
C ALA A 702 -17.50 16.07 29.39
N LEU A 703 -18.64 16.75 29.25
CA LEU A 703 -19.22 17.10 27.97
C LEU A 703 -19.61 18.58 27.96
N THR A 704 -19.33 19.28 26.87
CA THR A 704 -19.89 20.59 26.58
C THR A 704 -21.01 20.43 25.55
N ALA A 705 -22.21 20.93 25.86
CA ALA A 705 -23.32 21.00 24.92
C ALA A 705 -23.59 22.47 24.57
N THR A 706 -23.70 22.78 23.27
CA THR A 706 -23.86 24.15 22.80
C THR A 706 -24.78 24.24 21.59
N THR A 707 -25.87 24.99 21.71
CA THR A 707 -26.73 25.42 20.59
C THR A 707 -25.98 26.42 19.71
N LEU A 708 -25.98 26.18 18.39
CA LEU A 708 -25.31 27.00 17.39
C LEU A 708 -26.28 28.02 16.77
N GLY A 709 -25.76 29.16 16.31
CA GLY A 709 -26.51 30.15 15.54
C GLY A 709 -26.84 29.73 14.10
N THR A 710 -27.13 28.45 13.86
CA THR A 710 -27.46 27.86 12.56
C THR A 710 -28.71 26.98 12.68
N PRO A 711 -29.69 27.06 11.74
CA PRO A 711 -29.74 27.96 10.59
C PRO A 711 -29.88 29.44 11.02
N ALA A 712 -29.59 30.37 10.12
CA ALA A 712 -29.80 31.79 10.41
C ALA A 712 -31.29 32.13 10.49
N ALA A 713 -31.66 33.13 11.29
CA ALA A 713 -33.03 33.61 11.42
C ALA A 713 -33.65 33.96 10.05
N GLN A 714 -34.79 33.35 9.73
CA GLN A 714 -35.47 33.47 8.43
C GLN A 714 -36.98 33.33 8.58
N SER A 715 -37.71 33.58 7.49
CA SER A 715 -39.15 33.30 7.40
C SER A 715 -39.40 31.91 6.83
N VAL A 716 -40.37 31.20 7.40
CA VAL A 716 -40.74 29.81 7.05
C VAL A 716 -42.20 29.78 6.64
N ALA A 717 -42.54 29.16 5.50
CA ALA A 717 -43.95 29.00 5.10
C ALA A 717 -44.67 28.02 6.03
N ALA A 718 -45.88 28.36 6.46
CA ALA A 718 -46.78 27.38 7.10
C ALA A 718 -46.87 26.12 6.23
N GLY A 719 -46.88 24.93 6.84
CA GLY A 719 -46.85 23.65 6.11
C GLY A 719 -45.47 23.17 5.63
N THR A 720 -44.38 23.92 5.88
CA THR A 720 -43.01 23.44 5.58
C THR A 720 -42.67 22.22 6.44
N ALA A 721 -42.43 21.07 5.79
CA ALA A 721 -42.00 19.83 6.42
C ALA A 721 -40.46 19.63 6.39
N ASN A 722 -39.96 18.81 7.30
CA ASN A 722 -38.59 18.28 7.35
C ASN A 722 -37.49 19.35 7.47
N MET A 723 -37.82 20.49 8.07
CA MET A 723 -36.92 21.64 8.22
C MET A 723 -36.00 21.49 9.43
N ILE A 724 -34.73 21.91 9.29
CA ILE A 724 -33.85 22.13 10.44
C ILE A 724 -34.25 23.44 11.12
N TRP A 725 -34.63 23.37 12.40
CA TRP A 725 -34.96 24.53 13.22
C TRP A 725 -33.77 25.04 14.02
N SER A 726 -32.94 24.12 14.50
CA SER A 726 -31.80 24.41 15.35
C SER A 726 -30.70 23.38 15.14
N THR A 727 -29.47 23.73 15.51
CA THR A 727 -28.32 22.82 15.48
C THR A 727 -27.49 22.98 16.75
N PHE A 728 -26.89 21.90 17.22
CA PHE A 728 -26.08 21.91 18.44
C PHE A 728 -24.86 20.99 18.33
N THR A 729 -23.85 21.23 19.16
CA THR A 729 -22.66 20.37 19.30
C THR A 729 -22.63 19.70 20.65
N LEU A 730 -22.21 18.43 20.66
CA LEU A 730 -21.85 17.66 21.84
C LEU A 730 -20.32 17.43 21.79
N ASP A 731 -19.55 18.07 22.66
CA ASP A 731 -18.08 18.11 22.62
C ASP A 731 -17.44 17.44 23.85
N ALA A 732 -16.63 16.40 23.60
CA ALA A 732 -15.90 15.63 24.61
C ALA A 732 -14.41 16.01 24.72
N ALA A 733 -14.00 17.19 24.23
CA ALA A 733 -12.63 17.71 24.33
C ALA A 733 -12.10 17.84 25.77
N ASN A 734 -13.01 17.90 26.75
CA ASN A 734 -12.64 17.98 28.16
C ASN A 734 -12.67 16.64 28.93
N SER A 735 -13.15 15.56 28.32
CA SER A 735 -13.31 14.25 28.93
C SER A 735 -12.02 13.43 29.00
N GLY A 736 -11.88 12.56 30.01
CA GLY A 736 -10.85 11.50 30.02
C GLY A 736 -11.14 10.33 29.07
N GLU A 737 -12.41 10.13 28.71
CA GLU A 737 -12.98 8.98 28.00
C GLU A 737 -14.02 9.42 26.95
N ASN A 738 -14.47 8.49 26.11
CA ASN A 738 -15.60 8.75 25.21
C ASN A 738 -16.88 8.99 26.04
N VAL A 739 -17.79 9.83 25.55
CA VAL A 739 -19.02 10.20 26.24
C VAL A 739 -20.23 9.68 25.48
N ASN A 740 -21.07 8.91 26.16
CA ASN A 740 -22.34 8.40 25.67
C ASN A 740 -23.49 9.33 26.08
N VAL A 741 -24.17 9.92 25.10
CA VAL A 741 -25.36 10.78 25.31
C VAL A 741 -26.63 9.99 24.95
N THR A 742 -27.68 10.14 25.77
CA THR A 742 -28.90 9.31 25.69
C THR A 742 -30.22 10.10 25.79
N ASN A 743 -30.19 11.36 26.23
CA ASN A 743 -31.34 12.27 26.22
C ASN A 743 -30.83 13.71 26.12
N VAL A 744 -31.59 14.57 25.43
CA VAL A 744 -31.47 16.03 25.46
C VAL A 744 -32.84 16.65 25.75
N VAL A 745 -32.90 17.74 26.51
CA VAL A 745 -34.09 18.59 26.58
C VAL A 745 -33.94 19.74 25.60
N LEU A 746 -34.97 19.94 24.80
CA LEU A 746 -35.12 21.06 23.88
C LEU A 746 -36.05 22.09 24.51
N GLU A 747 -35.82 23.36 24.18
CA GLU A 747 -36.65 24.51 24.54
C GLU A 747 -37.13 25.18 23.25
N ASP A 748 -38.42 25.50 23.12
CA ASP A 748 -38.92 26.45 22.12
C ASP A 748 -39.46 27.71 22.80
N THR A 749 -38.82 28.86 22.52
CA THR A 749 -39.24 30.16 23.02
C THR A 749 -40.18 30.86 22.02
N VAL A 750 -41.48 30.86 22.32
CA VAL A 750 -42.55 31.46 21.50
C VAL A 750 -42.82 32.92 21.91
N THR A 751 -42.33 33.87 21.12
CA THR A 751 -42.31 35.31 21.52
C THR A 751 -43.50 36.16 21.07
N VAL A 752 -44.36 35.63 20.20
CA VAL A 752 -45.55 36.30 19.61
C VAL A 752 -46.68 35.27 19.52
N ALA A 753 -47.94 35.72 19.62
CA ALA A 753 -49.16 34.90 19.67
C ALA A 753 -49.18 33.68 18.71
N GLY A 754 -48.76 32.53 19.22
CA GLY A 754 -48.63 31.22 18.54
C GLY A 754 -48.50 30.10 19.58
N ASN A 755 -48.31 28.85 19.14
CA ASN A 755 -48.26 27.67 20.02
C ASN A 755 -47.06 26.79 19.66
N ALA A 756 -46.36 26.20 20.64
CA ALA A 756 -45.30 25.25 20.34
C ALA A 756 -45.83 24.01 19.58
N GLU A 757 -47.11 23.65 19.78
CA GLU A 757 -47.86 22.64 18.99
C GLU A 757 -47.94 22.91 17.48
N ASP A 758 -47.68 24.14 17.02
CA ASP A 758 -47.58 24.45 15.58
C ASP A 758 -46.28 23.86 14.97
N ILE A 759 -45.32 23.46 15.80
CA ILE A 759 -44.17 22.61 15.43
C ILE A 759 -44.49 21.16 15.80
N ASP A 760 -44.42 20.24 14.83
CA ASP A 760 -44.72 18.82 15.05
C ASP A 760 -43.65 17.92 14.38
N ASN A 761 -43.70 16.62 14.65
CA ASN A 761 -42.74 15.63 14.17
C ASN A 761 -41.27 16.00 14.47
N VAL A 762 -40.99 16.39 15.71
CA VAL A 762 -39.66 16.78 16.18
C VAL A 762 -38.74 15.56 16.26
N GLU A 763 -37.59 15.65 15.59
CA GLU A 763 -36.58 14.61 15.51
C GLU A 763 -35.17 15.19 15.73
N VAL A 764 -34.30 14.44 16.39
CA VAL A 764 -32.87 14.78 16.50
C VAL A 764 -32.07 13.89 15.54
N TRP A 765 -31.29 14.53 14.69
CA TRP A 765 -30.39 13.88 13.72
C TRP A 765 -28.94 14.29 14.00
N CYS A 766 -27.98 13.37 13.93
CA CYS A 766 -26.58 13.64 14.29
C CYS A 766 -25.56 13.12 13.26
N ASP A 767 -24.46 13.87 13.11
CA ASP A 767 -23.25 13.59 12.35
C ASP A 767 -22.39 12.54 13.10
N GLN A 768 -22.63 11.26 12.84
CA GLN A 768 -21.93 10.13 13.48
C GLN A 768 -20.94 9.42 12.54
N SER A 769 -21.00 9.70 11.24
CA SER A 769 -20.27 8.99 10.20
C SER A 769 -20.02 9.89 8.99
N SER A 770 -19.05 9.54 8.15
CA SER A 770 -18.73 10.31 6.94
C SER A 770 -19.71 10.08 5.78
N ALA A 771 -20.94 9.67 6.04
CA ALA A 771 -21.97 9.47 5.01
C ALA A 771 -22.80 10.74 4.84
N SER A 772 -23.43 10.89 3.68
CA SER A 772 -24.38 11.99 3.43
C SER A 772 -25.79 11.56 3.79
N SER A 773 -26.56 12.47 4.38
CA SER A 773 -27.97 12.22 4.73
C SER A 773 -28.83 11.99 3.49
N GLU A 774 -29.88 11.18 3.62
CA GLU A 774 -30.96 11.12 2.61
C GLU A 774 -31.66 12.48 2.44
N ARG A 775 -31.56 13.35 3.46
CA ARG A 775 -32.01 14.75 3.46
C ARG A 775 -31.07 15.70 2.69
N GLY A 776 -29.92 15.21 2.20
CA GLY A 776 -28.94 15.99 1.42
C GLY A 776 -27.96 16.83 2.24
N ASP A 777 -27.96 16.69 3.57
CA ASP A 777 -27.08 17.39 4.50
C ASP A 777 -26.11 16.45 5.26
N ILE A 778 -25.46 16.99 6.30
CA ILE A 778 -24.47 16.30 7.14
C ILE A 778 -25.07 15.55 8.34
N TYR A 779 -26.39 15.60 8.52
CA TYR A 779 -27.06 14.96 9.66
C TYR A 779 -27.70 13.66 9.15
N GLU A 780 -26.87 12.62 9.01
CA GLU A 780 -27.20 11.42 8.26
C GLU A 780 -28.00 10.38 9.03
N LYS A 781 -28.04 10.52 10.37
CA LYS A 781 -28.63 9.51 11.25
C LYS A 781 -29.59 10.11 12.25
N LYS A 782 -30.86 9.69 12.19
CA LYS A 782 -31.84 9.96 13.24
C LYS A 782 -31.45 9.20 14.51
N VAL A 783 -31.38 9.89 15.63
CA VAL A 783 -31.00 9.32 16.93
C VAL A 783 -32.15 9.29 17.94
N SER A 784 -33.26 9.97 17.68
CA SER A 784 -34.48 9.94 18.49
C SER A 784 -35.64 9.20 17.81
N ASP A 785 -36.70 8.92 18.57
CA ASP A 785 -38.04 8.75 17.99
C ASP A 785 -38.59 10.12 17.52
N THR A 786 -39.79 10.11 16.95
CA THR A 786 -40.49 11.32 16.51
C THR A 786 -41.38 11.81 17.66
N GLU A 787 -41.15 13.05 18.11
CA GLU A 787 -41.78 13.66 19.29
C GLU A 787 -42.65 14.88 18.89
N SER A 788 -43.47 15.39 19.80
CA SER A 788 -44.31 16.59 19.58
C SER A 788 -44.23 17.52 20.80
N TRP A 789 -44.36 18.83 20.60
CA TRP A 789 -44.48 19.78 21.72
C TRP A 789 -45.89 19.73 22.33
N GLU A 790 -46.01 20.09 23.62
CA GLU A 790 -47.26 20.13 24.37
C GLU A 790 -47.40 21.52 25.03
N GLY A 791 -47.90 22.51 24.27
CA GLY A 791 -47.88 23.92 24.68
C GLY A 791 -48.79 24.81 23.84
N THR A 792 -49.77 25.48 24.50
CA THR A 792 -50.69 26.44 23.86
C THR A 792 -50.48 27.86 24.41
N GLY A 793 -49.98 28.75 23.55
CA GLY A 793 -49.72 30.16 23.85
C GLY A 793 -48.23 30.50 24.03
N ASN A 794 -47.97 31.78 24.34
CA ASN A 794 -46.60 32.31 24.39
C ASN A 794 -45.89 31.93 25.68
N GLY A 795 -44.72 31.32 25.57
CA GLY A 795 -43.85 30.95 26.67
C GLY A 795 -42.58 30.27 26.18
N ASP A 796 -41.87 29.67 27.13
CA ASP A 796 -40.80 28.72 26.88
C ASP A 796 -41.37 27.33 27.17
N ASP A 797 -41.51 26.50 26.14
CA ASP A 797 -42.01 25.13 26.24
C ASP A 797 -40.83 24.15 26.14
N LEU A 798 -40.87 23.06 26.93
CA LEU A 798 -39.77 22.10 27.07
C LEU A 798 -40.13 20.69 26.57
N LEU A 799 -39.23 20.06 25.82
CA LEU A 799 -39.40 18.73 25.25
C LEU A 799 -38.19 17.84 25.52
N SER A 800 -38.36 16.79 26.33
CA SER A 800 -37.31 15.80 26.61
C SER A 800 -37.25 14.74 25.53
N VAL A 801 -36.23 14.80 24.67
CA VAL A 801 -36.02 13.88 23.56
C VAL A 801 -35.07 12.76 23.97
N ASN A 802 -35.61 11.56 24.12
CA ASN A 802 -34.83 10.35 24.39
C ASN A 802 -34.21 9.81 23.09
N PHE A 803 -32.96 9.37 23.16
CA PHE A 803 -32.29 8.78 22.00
C PHE A 803 -32.54 7.27 21.95
N VAL A 804 -33.08 6.80 20.82
CA VAL A 804 -33.25 5.36 20.51
C VAL A 804 -31.92 4.66 20.26
N GLU A 805 -30.88 5.42 19.88
CA GLU A 805 -29.51 4.94 19.82
C GLU A 805 -28.55 5.90 20.53
N THR A 806 -27.71 5.37 21.42
CA THR A 806 -26.71 6.14 22.16
C THR A 806 -25.76 6.90 21.23
N VAL A 807 -25.64 8.21 21.43
CA VAL A 807 -24.67 9.05 20.70
C VAL A 807 -23.33 9.01 21.42
N THR A 808 -22.36 8.26 20.90
CA THR A 808 -21.00 8.20 21.45
C THR A 808 -20.11 9.30 20.86
N VAL A 809 -19.86 10.35 21.63
CA VAL A 809 -18.87 11.38 21.32
C VAL A 809 -17.47 10.86 21.68
N THR A 810 -16.60 10.72 20.68
CA THR A 810 -15.21 10.27 20.91
C THR A 810 -14.41 11.36 21.64
N LYS A 811 -13.55 10.98 22.60
CA LYS A 811 -12.75 11.95 23.36
C LYS A 811 -11.82 12.77 22.47
N ASN A 812 -11.67 14.06 22.78
CA ASN A 812 -10.99 15.05 21.92
C ASN A 812 -11.68 15.25 20.54
N SER A 813 -12.98 14.95 20.46
CA SER A 813 -13.83 15.24 19.30
C SER A 813 -15.19 15.75 19.76
N PHE A 814 -15.95 16.28 18.80
CA PHE A 814 -17.35 16.63 18.96
C PHE A 814 -18.21 15.83 17.97
N VAL A 815 -19.52 15.81 18.22
CA VAL A 815 -20.59 15.41 17.30
C VAL A 815 -21.48 16.63 17.08
N LYS A 816 -21.96 16.83 15.85
CA LYS A 816 -22.99 17.85 15.54
C LYS A 816 -24.35 17.17 15.41
N CYS A 817 -25.39 17.85 15.87
CA CYS A 817 -26.76 17.41 15.71
C CYS A 817 -27.65 18.57 15.23
N ALA A 818 -28.78 18.21 14.61
CA ALA A 818 -29.84 19.09 14.16
C ALA A 818 -31.16 18.67 14.81
N VAL A 819 -31.96 19.67 15.20
CA VAL A 819 -33.38 19.49 15.48
C VAL A 819 -34.12 19.71 14.18
N VAL A 820 -34.81 18.66 13.72
CA VAL A 820 -35.60 18.62 12.49
C VAL A 820 -37.07 18.52 12.89
N ALA A 821 -37.95 19.33 12.30
CA ALA A 821 -39.39 19.29 12.58
C ALA A 821 -40.21 19.87 11.43
N ASP A 822 -41.51 19.58 11.43
CA ASP A 822 -42.51 20.12 10.52
C ASP A 822 -43.19 21.36 11.13
N LEU A 823 -43.51 22.35 10.29
CA LEU A 823 -44.42 23.46 10.64
C LEU A 823 -45.83 23.11 10.17
N GLY A 824 -46.79 23.14 11.09
CA GLY A 824 -48.20 22.91 10.79
C GLY A 824 -48.73 23.90 9.72
N SER A 825 -49.59 23.41 8.83
CA SER A 825 -50.28 24.27 7.84
C SER A 825 -51.34 25.18 8.45
N GLY A 826 -51.63 25.02 9.74
CA GLY A 826 -52.47 25.93 10.54
C GLY A 826 -51.73 27.09 11.19
N ALA A 827 -50.39 27.10 11.18
CA ALA A 827 -49.56 28.06 11.89
C ALA A 827 -49.83 29.51 11.45
N GLY A 828 -49.88 30.42 12.42
CA GLY A 828 -50.24 31.83 12.23
C GLY A 828 -49.10 32.67 11.67
N ALA A 829 -49.39 33.44 10.62
CA ALA A 829 -48.40 34.36 10.05
C ALA A 829 -47.95 35.43 11.07
N GLY A 830 -46.63 35.47 11.32
CA GLY A 830 -45.98 36.36 12.30
C GLY A 830 -45.62 35.70 13.63
N GLU A 831 -45.97 34.42 13.83
CA GLU A 831 -45.48 33.60 14.95
C GLU A 831 -43.96 33.45 14.90
N LYS A 832 -43.34 33.21 16.07
CA LYS A 832 -41.89 33.27 16.25
C LYS A 832 -41.40 32.22 17.24
N HIS A 833 -40.78 31.19 16.69
CA HIS A 833 -40.20 30.04 17.39
C HIS A 833 -38.69 30.20 17.45
N THR A 834 -38.08 29.77 18.55
CA THR A 834 -36.63 29.81 18.75
C THR A 834 -36.22 28.54 19.49
N ILE A 835 -35.84 27.51 18.73
CA ILE A 835 -35.52 26.21 19.31
C ILE A 835 -34.05 26.15 19.76
N SER A 836 -33.80 25.70 20.99
CA SER A 836 -32.47 25.49 21.57
C SER A 836 -32.40 24.17 22.35
N LEU A 837 -31.21 23.77 22.79
CA LEU A 837 -31.08 22.98 24.02
C LEU A 837 -31.47 23.85 25.22
N ASP A 838 -32.27 23.32 26.14
CA ASP A 838 -32.54 23.96 27.44
C ASP A 838 -31.22 24.24 28.17
N THR A 839 -31.12 25.38 28.85
CA THR A 839 -29.87 25.88 29.46
C THR A 839 -29.73 25.57 30.96
N ASP A 840 -30.69 24.85 31.55
CA ASP A 840 -30.62 24.37 32.91
C ASP A 840 -29.58 23.21 33.09
N SER A 841 -29.37 22.79 34.34
CA SER A 841 -28.30 21.86 34.71
C SER A 841 -28.81 20.43 34.85
N GLY A 842 -28.46 19.58 33.88
CA GLY A 842 -28.88 18.17 33.83
C GLY A 842 -29.55 17.77 32.52
N ASP A 843 -29.92 18.74 31.68
CA ASP A 843 -30.76 18.55 30.49
C ASP A 843 -30.12 17.79 29.33
N VAL A 844 -28.82 17.50 29.42
CA VAL A 844 -28.15 16.54 28.55
C VAL A 844 -27.69 15.36 29.39
N THR A 845 -28.35 14.21 29.23
CA THR A 845 -28.01 12.97 29.95
C THR A 845 -26.83 12.29 29.28
N ALA A 846 -25.65 12.49 29.87
CA ALA A 846 -24.37 12.03 29.36
C ALA A 846 -23.62 11.17 30.39
N THR A 847 -23.01 10.07 29.94
CA THR A 847 -22.23 9.15 30.78
C THR A 847 -20.89 8.77 30.13
N GLY A 848 -19.88 8.46 30.94
CA GLY A 848 -18.59 7.94 30.48
C GLY A 848 -18.75 6.54 29.88
N ALA A 849 -18.18 6.30 28.71
CA ALA A 849 -18.31 5.01 28.01
C ALA A 849 -17.51 3.88 28.68
N ASP A 850 -16.40 4.20 29.34
CA ASP A 850 -15.53 3.23 30.03
C ASP A 850 -15.88 3.12 31.53
N THR A 851 -16.23 4.24 32.17
CA THR A 851 -16.50 4.31 33.62
C THR A 851 -17.96 4.17 34.01
N GLY A 852 -18.89 4.53 33.12
CA GLY A 852 -20.32 4.67 33.43
C GLY A 852 -20.66 5.88 34.33
N ALA A 853 -19.68 6.73 34.66
CA ALA A 853 -19.92 7.92 35.49
C ALA A 853 -20.81 8.94 34.75
N THR A 854 -21.68 9.64 35.47
CA THR A 854 -22.55 10.68 34.88
C THR A 854 -21.82 12.01 34.79
N ALA A 855 -21.90 12.67 33.63
CA ALA A 855 -21.47 14.07 33.47
C ALA A 855 -22.63 15.01 33.84
N THR A 856 -22.35 16.02 34.66
CA THR A 856 -23.28 17.16 34.84
C THR A 856 -23.03 18.14 33.70
N VAL A 857 -24.01 18.28 32.81
CA VAL A 857 -23.95 19.15 31.64
C VAL A 857 -24.93 20.30 31.84
N THR A 858 -24.49 21.51 31.52
CA THR A 858 -25.31 22.72 31.46
C THR A 858 -25.15 23.27 30.06
N PRO A 859 -26.17 23.16 29.18
CA PRO A 859 -26.04 23.62 27.81
C PRO A 859 -25.88 25.13 27.71
N THR A 860 -25.44 25.57 26.53
CA THR A 860 -25.01 26.95 26.27
C THR A 860 -25.35 27.36 24.84
N GLY A 861 -25.18 28.63 24.50
CA GLY A 861 -25.54 29.16 23.18
C GLY A 861 -27.01 29.56 23.11
N ALA A 862 -27.49 29.82 21.89
CA ALA A 862 -28.87 30.23 21.65
C ALA A 862 -29.29 29.84 20.23
N GLY A 863 -30.55 29.44 20.06
CA GLY A 863 -31.16 29.22 18.75
C GLY A 863 -31.27 30.50 17.92
N GLN A 864 -31.86 30.39 16.74
CA GLN A 864 -32.21 31.54 15.90
C GLN A 864 -33.72 31.59 15.72
N THR A 865 -34.30 32.80 15.84
CA THR A 865 -35.74 32.97 15.74
C THR A 865 -36.21 32.80 14.30
N MET A 866 -36.99 31.74 14.07
CA MET A 866 -37.70 31.51 12.81
C MET A 866 -39.06 32.20 12.88
N THR A 867 -39.47 32.88 11.80
CA THR A 867 -40.76 33.60 11.76
C THR A 867 -41.72 32.96 10.77
N VAL A 868 -42.90 32.54 11.23
CA VAL A 868 -43.92 31.95 10.35
C VAL A 868 -44.43 32.98 9.35
N ALA A 869 -44.50 32.59 8.08
CA ALA A 869 -45.10 33.34 6.99
C ALA A 869 -46.27 32.52 6.40
N ALA A 870 -47.35 33.21 6.00
CA ALA A 870 -48.51 32.53 5.39
C ALA A 870 -48.13 31.80 4.09
N ASN A 871 -47.28 32.42 3.28
CA ASN A 871 -46.83 31.96 1.97
C ASN A 871 -45.61 32.76 1.48
N GLY A 872 -45.01 32.30 0.38
CA GLY A 872 -43.99 33.02 -0.38
C GLY A 872 -44.53 34.19 -1.20
N THR A 873 -43.64 34.87 -1.93
CA THR A 873 -44.01 35.95 -2.86
C THR A 873 -43.34 35.77 -4.21
N LEU A 874 -44.09 35.98 -5.28
CA LEU A 874 -43.58 36.00 -6.65
C LEU A 874 -43.21 37.44 -7.07
N THR A 875 -42.12 37.58 -7.83
CA THR A 875 -41.76 38.81 -8.54
C THR A 875 -41.56 38.49 -10.02
N VAL A 876 -42.24 39.22 -10.89
CA VAL A 876 -42.11 39.13 -12.35
C VAL A 876 -41.31 40.33 -12.87
N SER A 877 -40.58 40.15 -13.98
CA SER A 877 -39.85 41.23 -14.67
C SER A 877 -39.48 40.79 -16.09
N VAL A 878 -39.27 41.75 -17.00
CA VAL A 878 -38.63 41.46 -18.30
C VAL A 878 -37.13 41.23 -18.07
N ASP A 879 -36.59 40.13 -18.61
CA ASP A 879 -35.17 39.80 -18.47
C ASP A 879 -34.30 40.58 -19.48
N ALA A 880 -33.05 40.85 -19.12
CA ALA A 880 -32.11 41.56 -19.99
C ALA A 880 -31.74 40.81 -21.29
N THR A 881 -32.04 39.51 -21.37
CA THR A 881 -31.92 38.69 -22.59
C THR A 881 -33.16 38.74 -23.50
N SER A 882 -34.23 39.41 -23.08
CA SER A 882 -35.40 39.68 -23.92
C SER A 882 -35.00 40.44 -25.19
N PRO A 883 -35.53 40.09 -26.37
CA PRO A 883 -35.18 40.78 -27.62
C PRO A 883 -35.64 42.24 -27.56
N LYS A 884 -34.81 43.17 -28.06
CA LYS A 884 -35.25 44.56 -28.31
C LYS A 884 -36.06 44.64 -29.62
N ALA A 885 -36.85 45.69 -29.77
CA ALA A 885 -37.71 46.03 -30.92
C ALA A 885 -37.11 45.64 -32.29
N ALA A 886 -37.72 44.67 -32.96
CA ALA A 886 -37.19 44.01 -34.16
C ALA A 886 -38.28 43.86 -35.23
N ILE A 887 -37.85 43.70 -36.49
CA ILE A 887 -38.74 43.31 -37.60
C ILE A 887 -38.88 41.78 -37.66
N PHE A 888 -40.10 41.30 -37.54
CA PHE A 888 -40.45 39.90 -37.77
C PHE A 888 -41.21 39.71 -39.08
N VAL A 889 -41.03 38.53 -39.67
CA VAL A 889 -41.56 38.13 -40.98
C VAL A 889 -42.25 36.78 -40.85
N SER A 890 -43.29 36.54 -41.66
CA SER A 890 -44.11 35.32 -41.55
C SER A 890 -43.46 34.03 -42.06
N SER A 891 -42.28 34.12 -42.68
CA SER A 891 -41.53 32.97 -43.20
C SER A 891 -40.71 32.23 -42.13
N GLU A 892 -40.48 32.85 -40.96
CA GLU A 892 -39.63 32.31 -39.90
C GLU A 892 -40.43 31.74 -38.74
N ALA A 893 -40.18 30.47 -38.44
CA ALA A 893 -40.82 29.77 -37.32
C ALA A 893 -40.14 30.06 -35.98
N LYS A 894 -40.94 30.15 -34.92
CA LYS A 894 -40.54 30.28 -33.51
C LYS A 894 -39.54 31.42 -33.26
N GLN A 895 -39.84 32.59 -33.81
CA GLN A 895 -39.13 33.84 -33.54
C GLN A 895 -39.27 34.17 -32.05
N THR A 896 -38.17 34.45 -31.33
CA THR A 896 -38.26 34.84 -29.91
C THR A 896 -38.81 36.26 -29.82
N VAL A 897 -39.87 36.44 -29.03
CA VAL A 897 -40.61 37.72 -28.91
C VAL A 897 -40.52 38.34 -27.52
N ALA A 898 -40.30 37.54 -26.47
CA ALA A 898 -40.06 38.05 -25.12
C ALA A 898 -39.28 37.05 -24.26
N VAL A 899 -38.59 37.55 -23.22
CA VAL A 899 -38.09 36.74 -22.11
C VAL A 899 -38.47 37.41 -20.80
N PHE A 900 -39.24 36.70 -19.98
CA PHE A 900 -39.63 37.11 -18.62
C PHE A 900 -38.83 36.35 -17.58
N LYS A 901 -38.71 36.92 -16.39
CA LYS A 901 -38.09 36.31 -15.21
C LYS A 901 -39.12 36.23 -14.10
N LEU A 902 -39.38 35.02 -13.62
CA LEU A 902 -40.24 34.72 -12.47
C LEU A 902 -39.34 34.34 -11.30
N ALA A 903 -39.41 35.09 -10.19
CA ALA A 903 -38.53 34.93 -9.03
C ALA A 903 -39.33 34.74 -7.74
N ALA A 904 -38.97 33.73 -6.95
CA ALA A 904 -39.54 33.50 -5.62
C ALA A 904 -38.66 34.14 -4.54
N ASN A 905 -39.27 34.65 -3.47
CA ASN A 905 -38.53 35.04 -2.26
C ASN A 905 -37.97 33.80 -1.54
N SER A 906 -37.21 34.01 -0.45
CA SER A 906 -36.55 32.92 0.29
C SER A 906 -37.47 32.11 1.22
N VAL A 907 -38.80 32.28 1.14
CA VAL A 907 -39.74 31.66 2.09
C VAL A 907 -40.15 30.26 1.64
N GLU A 908 -40.51 30.09 0.37
CA GLU A 908 -40.81 28.78 -0.23
C GLU A 908 -40.57 28.78 -1.75
N ALA A 909 -40.53 27.59 -2.34
CA ALA A 909 -40.59 27.43 -3.79
C ALA A 909 -42.05 27.54 -4.26
N LEU A 910 -42.25 27.98 -5.50
CA LEU A 910 -43.56 28.20 -6.11
C LEU A 910 -43.69 27.33 -7.37
N ASP A 911 -44.75 26.56 -7.56
CA ASP A 911 -45.02 25.90 -8.84
C ASP A 911 -45.84 26.84 -9.74
N LEU A 912 -45.56 26.85 -11.04
CA LEU A 912 -46.29 27.68 -12.01
C LEU A 912 -47.52 26.94 -12.52
N ASP A 913 -48.71 27.45 -12.18
CA ASP A 913 -50.01 26.90 -12.57
C ASP A 913 -50.49 27.48 -13.92
N GLU A 914 -50.52 28.81 -14.04
CA GLU A 914 -51.00 29.50 -15.24
C GLU A 914 -50.14 30.72 -15.58
N LEU A 915 -49.94 30.95 -16.89
CA LEU A 915 -49.31 32.15 -17.44
C LEU A 915 -50.15 32.72 -18.58
N THR A 916 -50.63 33.94 -18.39
CA THR A 916 -51.32 34.73 -19.41
C THR A 916 -50.33 35.64 -20.12
N LEU A 917 -50.39 35.64 -21.45
CA LEU A 917 -49.66 36.55 -22.33
C LEU A 917 -50.68 37.43 -23.05
N THR A 918 -50.44 38.74 -23.06
CA THR A 918 -51.21 39.73 -23.82
C THR A 918 -50.36 40.22 -24.99
N ASP A 919 -50.97 40.43 -26.16
CA ASP A 919 -50.42 41.28 -27.21
C ASP A 919 -51.02 42.68 -27.01
N ASP A 920 -50.22 43.65 -26.59
CA ASP A 920 -50.65 45.06 -26.47
C ASP A 920 -50.38 45.85 -27.78
N GLY A 921 -49.94 45.15 -28.84
CA GLY A 921 -49.63 45.71 -30.16
C GLY A 921 -50.84 45.88 -31.08
N SER A 922 -50.98 44.98 -32.05
CA SER A 922 -52.01 45.03 -33.09
C SER A 922 -52.94 43.80 -33.10
N ASP A 923 -52.88 42.97 -32.05
CA ASP A 923 -53.77 41.84 -31.69
C ASP A 923 -53.97 40.73 -32.74
N THR A 924 -53.29 40.81 -33.88
CA THR A 924 -53.56 40.01 -35.09
C THR A 924 -52.30 39.33 -35.65
N GLY A 925 -51.12 39.68 -35.14
CA GLY A 925 -49.83 39.28 -35.69
C GLY A 925 -49.44 37.82 -35.48
N VAL A 926 -49.91 37.16 -34.42
CA VAL A 926 -49.39 35.85 -33.99
C VAL A 926 -50.33 34.70 -34.34
N ALA A 927 -49.77 33.64 -34.93
CA ALA A 927 -50.45 32.38 -35.21
C ALA A 927 -50.46 31.46 -33.98
N THR A 928 -49.31 31.34 -33.30
CA THR A 928 -49.13 30.48 -32.12
C THR A 928 -47.99 30.98 -31.26
N TYR A 929 -48.23 31.09 -29.95
CA TYR A 929 -47.18 31.28 -28.94
C TYR A 929 -46.66 29.92 -28.45
N TYR A 930 -45.36 29.85 -28.22
CA TYR A 930 -44.65 28.73 -27.62
C TYR A 930 -43.88 29.23 -26.40
N ILE A 931 -44.20 28.66 -25.24
CA ILE A 931 -43.65 29.07 -23.95
C ILE A 931 -42.59 28.04 -23.54
N TYR A 932 -41.41 28.51 -23.15
CA TYR A 932 -40.29 27.68 -22.69
C TYR A 932 -39.82 28.19 -21.32
N SER A 933 -39.53 27.29 -20.37
CA SER A 933 -38.80 27.66 -19.14
C SER A 933 -37.31 27.38 -19.29
N SER A 934 -36.45 28.11 -18.58
CA SER A 934 -35.01 27.80 -18.46
C SER A 934 -34.74 26.41 -17.87
N ARG A 935 -35.66 25.89 -17.05
CA ARG A 935 -35.59 24.57 -16.39
C ARG A 935 -36.98 24.05 -16.02
N ARG A 936 -37.15 22.73 -16.04
CA ARG A 936 -38.28 22.04 -15.41
C ARG A 936 -38.07 21.90 -13.90
N ALA A 937 -39.08 21.46 -13.16
CA ALA A 937 -38.98 21.19 -11.73
C ALA A 937 -37.94 20.09 -11.39
N ASP A 938 -37.66 19.17 -12.32
CA ASP A 938 -36.57 18.18 -12.23
C ASP A 938 -35.16 18.77 -12.42
N GLY A 939 -35.04 20.09 -12.63
CA GLY A 939 -33.80 20.81 -12.88
C GLY A 939 -33.25 20.68 -14.31
N VAL A 940 -33.92 19.95 -15.21
CA VAL A 940 -33.45 19.72 -16.58
C VAL A 940 -33.72 20.94 -17.47
N ALA A 941 -32.72 21.33 -18.26
CA ALA A 941 -32.84 22.40 -19.24
C ALA A 941 -33.83 22.02 -20.36
N VAL A 942 -34.71 22.96 -20.71
CA VAL A 942 -35.88 22.66 -21.54
C VAL A 942 -35.61 22.92 -23.02
N THR A 943 -35.76 21.89 -23.86
CA THR A 943 -35.65 22.00 -25.33
C THR A 943 -37.00 22.06 -26.06
N GLU A 944 -38.08 21.62 -25.40
CA GLU A 944 -39.45 21.56 -25.95
C GLU A 944 -40.39 22.46 -25.13
N PRO A 945 -41.37 23.14 -25.75
CA PRO A 945 -42.21 24.10 -25.04
C PRO A 945 -42.96 23.46 -23.87
N ILE A 946 -43.08 24.18 -22.76
CA ILE A 946 -43.90 23.79 -21.60
C ILE A 946 -45.39 23.97 -21.90
N ALA A 947 -45.72 24.92 -22.79
CA ALA A 947 -47.07 25.12 -23.32
C ALA A 947 -47.00 25.76 -24.71
N SER A 948 -48.06 25.57 -25.51
CA SER A 948 -48.26 26.27 -26.78
C SER A 948 -49.74 26.65 -26.95
N THR A 949 -50.01 27.90 -27.27
CA THR A 949 -51.36 28.47 -27.36
C THR A 949 -51.58 29.16 -28.71
N PRO A 950 -52.76 29.02 -29.36
CA PRO A 950 -53.09 29.79 -30.56
C PRO A 950 -53.08 31.29 -30.25
N GLY A 951 -52.54 32.11 -31.15
CA GLY A 951 -52.42 33.56 -30.95
C GLY A 951 -53.78 34.27 -30.93
N GLN A 952 -53.97 35.14 -29.93
CA GLN A 952 -55.10 36.05 -29.72
C GLN A 952 -54.58 37.24 -28.89
N ALA A 953 -55.35 38.33 -28.80
CA ALA A 953 -55.03 39.51 -27.98
C ALA A 953 -54.64 39.17 -26.52
N ALA A 954 -55.26 38.15 -25.92
CA ALA A 954 -54.83 37.59 -24.65
C ALA A 954 -54.96 36.05 -24.68
N VAL A 955 -53.93 35.34 -24.18
CA VAL A 955 -53.86 33.87 -24.17
C VAL A 955 -53.37 33.36 -22.81
N THR A 956 -54.16 32.52 -22.16
CA THR A 956 -53.75 31.84 -20.92
C THR A 956 -53.22 30.44 -21.24
N ALA A 957 -51.99 30.17 -20.83
CA ALA A 957 -51.37 28.85 -20.87
C ALA A 957 -51.46 28.20 -19.49
N VAL A 958 -52.28 27.15 -19.39
CA VAL A 958 -52.30 26.26 -18.22
C VAL A 958 -51.07 25.36 -18.29
N ILE A 959 -50.24 25.44 -17.26
CA ILE A 959 -49.07 24.60 -17.05
C ILE A 959 -49.50 23.41 -16.19
N THR A 960 -48.91 22.24 -16.42
CA THR A 960 -49.23 21.06 -15.58
C THR A 960 -48.43 21.16 -14.28
N ASP A 961 -49.12 20.98 -13.14
CA ASP A 961 -48.53 20.89 -11.80
C ASP A 961 -47.22 20.08 -11.78
N GLY A 962 -46.18 20.64 -11.18
CA GLY A 962 -44.83 20.10 -11.11
C GLY A 962 -44.02 20.21 -12.41
N THR A 963 -44.47 20.95 -13.43
CA THR A 963 -43.69 21.15 -14.65
C THR A 963 -42.60 22.22 -14.46
N VAL A 964 -42.91 23.32 -13.74
CA VAL A 964 -42.00 24.45 -13.55
C VAL A 964 -42.09 24.98 -12.12
N SER A 965 -41.18 24.52 -11.27
CA SER A 965 -40.98 25.09 -9.95
C SER A 965 -39.95 26.23 -9.99
N VAL A 966 -40.32 27.38 -9.42
CA VAL A 966 -39.46 28.53 -9.12
C VAL A 966 -38.84 28.29 -7.74
N PRO A 967 -37.53 28.02 -7.63
CA PRO A 967 -36.94 27.66 -6.34
C PRO A 967 -36.89 28.87 -5.39
N ALA A 968 -37.07 28.62 -4.08
CA ALA A 968 -36.97 29.63 -3.03
C ALA A 968 -35.66 30.45 -3.15
N GLY A 969 -35.77 31.77 -3.09
CA GLY A 969 -34.65 32.71 -3.23
C GLY A 969 -34.00 32.72 -4.62
N SER A 970 -34.64 32.12 -5.63
CA SER A 970 -34.12 31.95 -6.98
C SER A 970 -35.16 32.35 -8.03
N TYR A 971 -34.88 32.05 -9.29
CA TYR A 971 -35.75 32.39 -10.41
C TYR A 971 -35.71 31.37 -11.55
N VAL A 972 -36.69 31.45 -12.44
CA VAL A 972 -36.69 30.82 -13.77
C VAL A 972 -36.87 31.90 -14.83
N LEU A 973 -36.34 31.67 -16.03
CA LEU A 973 -36.62 32.50 -17.20
C LEU A 973 -37.68 31.83 -18.05
N ILE A 974 -38.70 32.58 -18.45
CA ILE A 974 -39.74 32.16 -19.38
C ILE A 974 -39.50 32.84 -20.73
N THR A 975 -39.05 32.06 -21.71
CA THR A 975 -38.85 32.52 -23.09
C THR A 975 -40.12 32.28 -23.90
N VAL A 976 -40.70 33.35 -24.43
CA VAL A 976 -41.84 33.30 -25.34
C VAL A 976 -41.33 33.38 -26.77
N LYS A 977 -41.79 32.45 -27.61
CA LYS A 977 -41.56 32.44 -29.06
C LYS A 977 -42.89 32.46 -29.79
N ALA A 978 -42.94 33.07 -30.96
CA ALA A 978 -44.14 33.13 -31.81
C ALA A 978 -43.86 32.56 -33.20
N ASP A 979 -44.85 31.86 -33.75
CA ASP A 979 -45.04 31.79 -35.20
C ASP A 979 -45.94 32.98 -35.60
N ILE A 980 -45.48 33.79 -36.56
CA ILE A 980 -46.19 34.98 -37.05
C ILE A 980 -47.18 34.56 -38.13
N ASN A 981 -48.39 35.11 -38.13
CA ASN A 981 -49.40 34.89 -39.17
C ASN A 981 -48.86 35.35 -40.54
N TYR A 982 -49.39 34.81 -41.63
CA TYR A 982 -49.01 35.27 -42.97
C TYR A 982 -49.39 36.75 -43.15
N ILE A 983 -48.37 37.58 -43.39
CA ILE A 983 -48.51 39.01 -43.63
C ILE A 983 -48.73 39.19 -45.13
N ASP A 984 -49.76 39.95 -45.50
CA ASP A 984 -50.25 40.12 -46.87
C ASP A 984 -50.56 41.59 -47.22
N GLY A 985 -50.22 42.52 -46.31
CA GLY A 985 -50.46 43.96 -46.45
C GLY A 985 -51.95 44.37 -46.50
N THR A 986 -52.90 43.48 -46.14
CA THR A 986 -54.34 43.78 -46.19
C THR A 986 -55.18 43.18 -45.05
N THR A 987 -54.82 41.98 -44.59
CA THR A 987 -55.36 41.30 -43.40
C THR A 987 -54.48 41.62 -42.18
N ILE A 988 -53.16 41.69 -42.40
CA ILE A 988 -52.18 42.21 -41.45
C ILE A 988 -51.38 43.27 -42.20
N ASP A 989 -51.50 44.52 -41.76
CA ASP A 989 -50.82 45.65 -42.36
C ASP A 989 -49.29 45.54 -42.15
N ASN A 990 -48.53 45.96 -43.15
CA ASN A 990 -47.10 46.21 -42.98
C ASN A 990 -46.91 47.32 -41.93
N GLY A 991 -46.11 47.06 -40.90
CA GLY A 991 -45.94 47.95 -39.75
C GLY A 991 -46.91 47.70 -38.60
N ALA A 992 -47.75 46.65 -38.67
CA ALA A 992 -48.46 46.13 -37.51
C ALA A 992 -47.46 45.79 -36.38
N THR A 993 -47.86 46.01 -35.15
CA THR A 993 -47.03 45.82 -33.96
C THR A 993 -47.34 44.53 -33.21
N LEU A 994 -46.33 44.01 -32.52
CA LEU A 994 -46.44 42.90 -31.58
C LEU A 994 -45.70 43.27 -30.30
N GLU A 995 -46.42 43.41 -29.18
CA GLU A 995 -45.85 43.73 -27.87
C GLU A 995 -46.33 42.69 -26.87
N VAL A 996 -45.47 41.73 -26.53
CA VAL A 996 -45.86 40.68 -25.57
C VAL A 996 -45.71 41.21 -24.16
N THR A 997 -46.83 41.35 -23.48
CA THR A 997 -46.92 41.79 -22.10
C THR A 997 -47.30 40.63 -21.20
N VAL A 998 -46.64 40.54 -20.04
CA VAL A 998 -47.19 39.84 -18.88
C VAL A 998 -47.71 40.91 -17.94
N ALA A 999 -49.03 41.09 -17.91
CA ALA A 999 -49.66 41.88 -16.88
C ALA A 999 -49.58 41.11 -15.55
N ASP A 1000 -49.60 41.84 -14.42
CA ASP A 1000 -49.88 41.25 -13.12
C ASP A 1000 -51.30 41.64 -12.68
N GLY A 1001 -52.30 41.14 -13.39
CA GLY A 1001 -53.57 40.82 -12.76
C GLY A 1001 -53.36 39.65 -11.78
N SER A 1002 -54.22 39.55 -10.76
CA SER A 1002 -54.23 38.40 -9.81
C SER A 1002 -54.69 37.06 -10.43
N THR A 1003 -54.50 36.93 -11.74
CA THR A 1003 -54.97 35.89 -12.66
C THR A 1003 -53.97 35.61 -13.78
N ASP A 1004 -52.92 36.42 -13.91
CA ASP A 1004 -52.11 36.45 -15.13
C ASP A 1004 -50.78 35.72 -14.96
N VAL A 1005 -50.24 35.67 -13.73
CA VAL A 1005 -49.26 34.67 -13.32
C VAL A 1005 -49.76 34.03 -12.03
N LEU A 1006 -50.27 32.81 -12.14
CA LEU A 1006 -50.73 32.03 -10.99
C LEU A 1006 -49.66 31.01 -10.63
N THR A 1007 -49.28 31.02 -9.35
CA THR A 1007 -48.39 30.02 -8.77
C THR A 1007 -48.96 29.47 -7.47
N THR A 1008 -48.56 28.28 -7.08
CA THR A 1008 -48.93 27.66 -5.80
C THR A 1008 -47.67 27.43 -4.97
N GLY A 1009 -47.70 27.86 -3.70
CA GLY A 1009 -46.60 27.62 -2.76
C GLY A 1009 -46.46 26.14 -2.44
N LEU A 1010 -45.26 25.57 -2.64
CA LEU A 1010 -45.02 24.12 -2.42
C LEU A 1010 -45.13 23.70 -0.95
N SER A 1011 -44.94 24.61 0.01
CA SER A 1011 -45.11 24.34 1.44
C SER A 1011 -46.48 24.79 1.94
N SER A 1012 -46.88 26.01 1.60
CA SER A 1012 -48.15 26.59 2.08
C SER A 1012 -49.39 25.99 1.42
N GLY A 1013 -49.26 25.43 0.21
CA GLY A 1013 -50.40 25.07 -0.63
C GLY A 1013 -51.28 26.27 -1.00
N ALA A 1014 -50.82 27.49 -0.73
CA ALA A 1014 -51.57 28.71 -0.97
C ALA A 1014 -51.26 29.28 -2.36
N ALA A 1015 -52.27 29.87 -2.99
CA ALA A 1015 -52.07 30.63 -4.21
C ALA A 1015 -51.17 31.85 -3.93
N VAL A 1016 -50.11 31.98 -4.71
CA VAL A 1016 -49.17 33.10 -4.75
C VAL A 1016 -49.26 33.74 -6.12
N VAL A 1017 -49.49 35.05 -6.15
CA VAL A 1017 -49.52 35.88 -7.35
C VAL A 1017 -48.40 36.93 -7.26
N GLY A 1018 -48.09 37.61 -8.37
CA GLY A 1018 -47.06 38.64 -8.39
C GLY A 1018 -47.53 39.99 -7.83
N THR A 1019 -46.91 41.07 -8.31
CA THR A 1019 -47.19 42.45 -7.88
C THR A 1019 -47.75 43.31 -9.01
N ALA A 1020 -48.92 43.90 -8.78
CA ALA A 1020 -49.82 44.45 -9.81
C ALA A 1020 -49.27 45.61 -10.67
N THR A 1021 -48.44 45.27 -11.65
CA THR A 1021 -47.87 46.15 -12.68
C THR A 1021 -47.73 45.40 -13.99
N ASN A 1022 -47.88 46.08 -15.13
CA ASN A 1022 -47.57 45.48 -16.42
C ASN A 1022 -46.06 45.35 -16.63
N TYR A 1023 -45.64 44.25 -17.27
CA TYR A 1023 -44.27 44.00 -17.69
C TYR A 1023 -44.23 43.85 -19.21
N ASP A 1024 -44.11 44.98 -19.89
CA ASP A 1024 -44.16 45.07 -21.35
C ASP A 1024 -42.79 44.69 -21.95
N ALA A 1025 -42.75 43.72 -22.87
CA ALA A 1025 -41.55 43.47 -23.67
C ALA A 1025 -41.33 44.62 -24.69
N ALA A 1026 -40.30 44.54 -25.52
CA ALA A 1026 -40.10 45.56 -26.54
C ALA A 1026 -41.13 45.42 -27.68
N THR A 1027 -41.75 46.53 -28.11
CA THR A 1027 -42.61 46.56 -29.29
C THR A 1027 -41.86 46.08 -30.54
N HIS A 1028 -42.32 45.02 -31.16
CA HIS A 1028 -41.83 44.52 -32.45
C HIS A 1028 -42.70 45.01 -33.61
N GLN A 1029 -42.14 45.03 -34.82
CA GLN A 1029 -42.85 45.39 -36.06
C GLN A 1029 -42.96 44.18 -36.98
N LEU A 1030 -44.06 44.08 -37.72
CA LEU A 1030 -44.38 42.96 -38.61
C LEU A 1030 -44.39 43.45 -40.05
N TYR A 1031 -43.64 42.78 -40.93
CA TYR A 1031 -43.56 43.11 -42.36
C TYR A 1031 -43.52 41.86 -43.25
N GLU A 1032 -43.95 42.00 -44.50
CA GLU A 1032 -43.82 40.94 -45.53
C GLU A 1032 -42.35 40.64 -45.87
N ALA A 1033 -41.47 41.63 -45.74
CA ALA A 1033 -40.03 41.50 -45.98
C ALA A 1033 -39.20 42.20 -44.89
N ARG A 1034 -37.90 41.89 -44.81
CA ARG A 1034 -36.98 42.66 -43.96
C ARG A 1034 -35.60 42.79 -44.63
N PRO A 1035 -35.08 44.02 -44.80
CA PRO A 1035 -33.72 44.22 -45.30
C PRO A 1035 -32.71 43.91 -44.18
N VAL A 1036 -31.80 42.98 -44.44
CA VAL A 1036 -30.61 42.79 -43.59
C VAL A 1036 -29.43 43.44 -44.27
N VAL A 1037 -28.97 44.57 -43.75
CA VAL A 1037 -27.85 45.33 -44.32
C VAL A 1037 -26.54 44.97 -43.62
N THR A 1038 -25.49 44.71 -44.40
CA THR A 1038 -24.15 44.38 -43.90
C THR A 1038 -23.06 44.98 -44.78
N LYS A 1039 -21.83 45.12 -44.27
CA LYS A 1039 -20.68 45.40 -45.14
C LYS A 1039 -20.39 44.15 -45.99
N ASP A 1040 -20.39 44.30 -47.31
CA ASP A 1040 -20.03 43.19 -48.19
C ASP A 1040 -18.53 42.87 -48.14
N SER A 1041 -18.20 41.59 -48.31
CA SER A 1041 -16.83 41.08 -48.33
C SER A 1041 -15.97 41.64 -49.48
N SER A 1042 -16.58 42.10 -50.58
CA SER A 1042 -15.89 42.75 -51.69
C SER A 1042 -15.61 44.24 -51.47
N SER A 1043 -15.98 44.81 -50.31
CA SER A 1043 -15.56 46.15 -49.90
C SER A 1043 -14.03 46.30 -50.03
N PRO A 1044 -13.53 47.30 -50.78
CA PRO A 1044 -12.10 47.50 -50.97
C PRO A 1044 -11.38 47.73 -49.64
N SER A 1045 -10.08 47.43 -49.56
CA SER A 1045 -9.27 47.62 -48.36
C SER A 1045 -7.83 48.01 -48.71
N GLY A 1046 -7.15 48.73 -47.81
CA GLY A 1046 -5.75 49.12 -47.98
C GLY A 1046 -5.56 50.36 -48.86
N THR A 1047 -4.70 50.27 -49.87
CA THR A 1047 -4.24 51.44 -50.63
C THR A 1047 -5.30 51.98 -51.59
N ILE A 1048 -5.65 53.27 -51.47
CA ILE A 1048 -6.62 53.93 -52.33
C ILE A 1048 -6.04 54.24 -53.73
N GLY A 1049 -6.72 53.73 -54.76
CA GLY A 1049 -6.45 54.09 -56.14
C GLY A 1049 -6.75 55.56 -56.41
N THR A 1050 -6.02 56.18 -57.34
CA THR A 1050 -6.32 57.53 -57.87
C THR A 1050 -7.08 57.42 -59.18
N GLY A 1051 -8.29 57.94 -59.23
CA GLY A 1051 -9.07 58.02 -60.46
C GLY A 1051 -10.41 58.73 -60.26
N ALA A 1052 -11.04 59.12 -61.38
CA ALA A 1052 -12.29 59.87 -61.39
C ALA A 1052 -13.51 59.09 -60.87
N SER A 1053 -13.43 57.75 -60.81
CA SER A 1053 -14.47 56.88 -60.25
C SER A 1053 -13.79 55.65 -59.63
N THR A 1054 -13.39 55.78 -58.37
CA THR A 1054 -12.74 54.71 -57.59
C THR A 1054 -13.76 54.10 -56.63
N LEU A 1055 -13.88 52.78 -56.59
CA LEU A 1055 -14.71 52.09 -55.61
C LEU A 1055 -14.13 52.30 -54.20
N VAL A 1056 -14.96 52.71 -53.25
CA VAL A 1056 -14.53 53.03 -51.87
C VAL A 1056 -15.25 52.24 -50.79
N ALA A 1057 -16.47 51.76 -51.03
CA ALA A 1057 -17.18 50.84 -50.14
C ALA A 1057 -18.21 49.99 -50.91
N VAL A 1058 -18.57 48.83 -50.35
CA VAL A 1058 -19.65 47.96 -50.85
C VAL A 1058 -20.48 47.47 -49.67
N PHE A 1059 -21.77 47.73 -49.71
CA PHE A 1059 -22.75 47.28 -48.73
C PHE A 1059 -23.69 46.27 -49.40
N LYS A 1060 -24.06 45.22 -48.66
CA LYS A 1060 -24.99 44.17 -49.07
C LYS A 1060 -26.33 44.44 -48.40
N ILE A 1061 -27.41 44.42 -49.19
CA ILE A 1061 -28.79 44.43 -48.70
C ILE A 1061 -29.39 43.06 -49.06
N ASP A 1062 -29.82 42.31 -48.06
CA ASP A 1062 -30.24 40.91 -48.18
C ASP A 1062 -31.72 40.75 -47.80
N ASN A 1063 -32.47 39.95 -48.59
CA ASN A 1063 -33.88 39.66 -48.37
C ASN A 1063 -34.13 38.14 -48.22
N ALA A 1064 -33.24 37.42 -47.52
CA ALA A 1064 -33.32 35.96 -47.35
C ALA A 1064 -34.64 35.46 -46.73
N SER A 1065 -35.28 36.26 -45.87
CA SER A 1065 -36.47 35.87 -45.11
C SER A 1065 -37.76 36.57 -45.53
N GLY A 1066 -37.76 37.39 -46.59
CA GLY A 1066 -39.01 38.03 -47.06
C GLY A 1066 -39.94 37.08 -47.81
N THR A 1067 -41.21 37.47 -47.90
CA THR A 1067 -42.21 36.86 -48.80
C THR A 1067 -42.49 37.72 -50.04
N GLN A 1068 -42.07 38.99 -50.03
CA GLN A 1068 -42.15 39.95 -51.14
C GLN A 1068 -40.79 40.61 -51.40
N ASP A 1069 -40.62 41.17 -52.61
CA ASP A 1069 -39.41 41.89 -53.01
C ASP A 1069 -39.29 43.24 -52.28
N ILE A 1070 -38.08 43.60 -51.85
CA ILE A 1070 -37.79 44.93 -51.28
C ILE A 1070 -37.45 45.87 -52.44
N VAL A 1071 -38.00 47.09 -52.44
CA VAL A 1071 -37.80 48.08 -53.49
C VAL A 1071 -37.43 49.41 -52.87
N MET A 1072 -36.29 49.96 -53.28
CA MET A 1072 -35.88 51.34 -52.97
C MET A 1072 -35.95 52.20 -54.24
N SER A 1073 -36.73 53.27 -54.22
CA SER A 1073 -36.87 54.20 -55.36
C SER A 1073 -37.27 55.62 -54.97
N ALA A 1074 -36.81 56.61 -55.76
CA ALA A 1074 -37.24 58.00 -55.64
C ALA A 1074 -38.77 58.22 -55.82
N ALA A 1075 -39.49 57.26 -56.42
CA ALA A 1075 -40.94 57.34 -56.55
C ALA A 1075 -41.67 57.16 -55.20
N ASN A 1076 -40.96 56.62 -54.21
CA ASN A 1076 -41.46 56.34 -52.86
C ASN A 1076 -40.87 57.30 -51.81
N ASP A 1077 -39.94 58.21 -52.15
CA ASP A 1077 -39.13 58.93 -51.15
C ASP A 1077 -38.25 57.98 -50.30
N ASP A 1078 -37.81 56.85 -50.89
CA ASP A 1078 -36.83 55.95 -50.26
C ASP A 1078 -35.43 56.59 -50.28
N ASP A 1079 -34.75 56.56 -49.14
CA ASP A 1079 -33.46 57.20 -48.88
C ASP A 1079 -32.55 56.25 -48.09
N MET A 1080 -31.24 56.29 -48.37
CA MET A 1080 -30.24 55.64 -47.51
C MET A 1080 -29.04 56.56 -47.26
N VAL A 1081 -28.86 56.94 -45.99
CA VAL A 1081 -27.88 57.93 -45.56
C VAL A 1081 -26.54 57.27 -45.22
N PHE A 1082 -25.53 57.55 -46.04
CA PHE A 1082 -24.15 57.18 -45.78
C PHE A 1082 -23.38 58.34 -45.12
N ASN A 1083 -22.54 58.03 -44.15
CA ASN A 1083 -21.58 58.96 -43.60
C ASN A 1083 -20.20 58.78 -44.26
N LEU A 1084 -19.53 59.89 -44.53
CA LEU A 1084 -18.18 59.93 -45.08
C LEU A 1084 -17.24 60.74 -44.18
N SER A 1085 -16.06 60.17 -43.89
CA SER A 1085 -14.94 60.88 -43.28
C SER A 1085 -13.62 60.53 -43.96
N GLY A 1086 -12.58 61.31 -43.67
CA GLY A 1086 -11.29 61.17 -44.33
C GLY A 1086 -10.38 62.36 -44.08
N SER A 1087 -9.13 62.22 -44.51
CA SER A 1087 -8.12 63.27 -44.46
C SER A 1087 -7.50 63.41 -45.83
N ALA A 1088 -7.38 64.63 -46.35
CA ALA A 1088 -6.66 64.83 -47.60
C ALA A 1088 -5.81 66.11 -47.58
N THR A 1089 -4.53 65.93 -47.91
CA THR A 1089 -3.55 67.01 -48.03
C THR A 1089 -3.16 67.21 -49.50
N GLY A 1090 -3.08 68.47 -49.92
CA GLY A 1090 -2.78 68.85 -51.31
C GLY A 1090 -3.93 68.70 -52.30
N VAL A 1091 -5.14 68.35 -51.86
CA VAL A 1091 -6.33 68.25 -52.72
C VAL A 1091 -6.92 69.62 -53.00
N SER A 1092 -7.16 69.92 -54.27
CA SER A 1092 -7.94 71.07 -54.70
C SER A 1092 -9.06 70.60 -55.62
N CYS A 1093 -10.25 70.33 -55.05
CA CYS A 1093 -11.47 69.89 -55.73
C CYS A 1093 -12.07 70.94 -56.71
N ALA A 1094 -11.24 71.65 -57.47
CA ALA A 1094 -11.59 72.75 -58.37
C ALA A 1094 -12.37 72.31 -59.63
N GLY A 1095 -12.74 71.03 -59.74
CA GLY A 1095 -13.52 70.45 -60.84
C GLY A 1095 -14.59 69.45 -60.40
N GLY A 1096 -14.95 69.39 -59.11
CA GLY A 1096 -15.97 68.48 -58.59
C GLY A 1096 -15.43 67.14 -58.05
N CYS A 1097 -15.43 67.02 -56.72
CA CYS A 1097 -15.23 65.76 -56.02
C CYS A 1097 -16.62 65.19 -55.69
N ALA A 1098 -17.13 64.30 -56.54
CA ALA A 1098 -18.47 63.69 -56.42
C ALA A 1098 -18.39 62.25 -55.91
N VAL A 1099 -19.49 61.77 -55.32
CA VAL A 1099 -19.73 60.37 -54.98
C VAL A 1099 -20.96 59.88 -55.73
N VAL A 1100 -20.87 58.68 -56.32
CA VAL A 1100 -21.97 58.06 -57.06
C VAL A 1100 -22.23 56.65 -56.54
N PHE A 1101 -23.50 56.29 -56.45
CA PHE A 1101 -23.96 55.00 -55.96
C PHE A 1101 -24.37 54.09 -57.11
N LYS A 1102 -23.99 52.81 -57.06
CA LYS A 1102 -24.27 51.83 -58.11
C LYS A 1102 -24.74 50.49 -57.57
N ASP A 1103 -25.55 49.79 -58.35
CA ASP A 1103 -26.07 48.45 -58.03
C ASP A 1103 -25.00 47.33 -58.18
N LYS A 1104 -25.40 46.05 -57.99
CA LYS A 1104 -24.48 44.92 -58.20
C LYS A 1104 -24.00 44.79 -59.65
N ASN A 1105 -24.75 45.29 -60.63
CA ASN A 1105 -24.46 45.23 -62.06
C ASN A 1105 -23.63 46.42 -62.58
N GLY A 1106 -23.50 47.50 -61.81
CA GLY A 1106 -22.82 48.75 -62.18
C GLY A 1106 -23.73 49.82 -62.80
N ASN A 1107 -25.05 49.65 -62.75
CA ASN A 1107 -26.03 50.68 -63.07
C ASN A 1107 -25.97 51.79 -62.01
N LEU A 1108 -26.33 53.01 -62.37
CA LEU A 1108 -26.39 54.15 -61.47
C LEU A 1108 -27.69 54.10 -60.66
N LEU A 1109 -27.61 54.38 -59.34
CA LEU A 1109 -28.77 54.51 -58.47
C LEU A 1109 -29.06 55.98 -58.13
N SER A 1110 -28.01 56.77 -57.89
CA SER A 1110 -28.09 58.24 -57.70
C SER A 1110 -26.75 58.89 -58.05
N ASP A 1111 -26.78 59.94 -58.86
CA ASP A 1111 -25.69 60.91 -59.08
C ASP A 1111 -25.77 62.04 -58.05
N SER A 1112 -25.46 61.70 -56.79
CA SER A 1112 -25.31 62.68 -55.72
C SER A 1112 -24.07 63.57 -55.97
N GLN A 1113 -24.23 64.59 -56.84
CA GLN A 1113 -23.24 65.63 -57.13
C GLN A 1113 -23.00 66.60 -55.94
N THR A 1114 -23.14 66.08 -54.72
CA THR A 1114 -22.73 66.73 -53.48
C THR A 1114 -21.23 66.99 -53.55
N ALA A 1115 -20.82 68.24 -53.77
CA ALA A 1115 -19.43 68.62 -53.94
C ALA A 1115 -18.66 68.47 -52.61
N ILE A 1116 -17.94 67.36 -52.45
CA ILE A 1116 -17.24 67.05 -51.20
C ILE A 1116 -15.93 67.84 -51.14
N ASN A 1117 -15.81 68.77 -50.19
CA ASN A 1117 -14.57 69.51 -49.98
C ASN A 1117 -13.63 68.74 -49.05
N LEU A 1118 -12.66 68.05 -49.64
CA LEU A 1118 -11.75 67.15 -48.92
C LEU A 1118 -10.53 67.88 -48.28
N GLY A 1119 -10.40 69.19 -48.48
CA GLY A 1119 -9.21 69.94 -48.08
C GLY A 1119 -9.14 70.25 -46.58
N GLY A 1120 -8.17 69.67 -45.88
CA GLY A 1120 -7.83 70.01 -44.49
C GLY A 1120 -8.35 69.06 -43.41
N GLY A 1121 -9.01 67.96 -43.80
CA GLY A 1121 -9.63 67.00 -42.90
C GLY A 1121 -11.16 67.14 -42.90
N ILE A 1122 -11.85 66.02 -43.09
CA ILE A 1122 -13.31 65.96 -43.21
C ILE A 1122 -13.92 65.76 -41.82
N ALA A 1123 -14.70 66.74 -41.35
CA ALA A 1123 -15.74 66.46 -40.37
C ALA A 1123 -16.86 65.68 -41.08
N VAL A 1124 -17.46 64.70 -40.40
CA VAL A 1124 -18.39 63.72 -40.98
C VAL A 1124 -19.40 64.39 -41.91
N THR A 1125 -19.44 63.92 -43.17
CA THR A 1125 -20.34 64.43 -44.21
C THR A 1125 -21.37 63.37 -44.55
N ASN A 1126 -22.64 63.71 -44.40
CA ASN A 1126 -23.76 62.85 -44.80
C ASN A 1126 -23.91 62.89 -46.34
N LEU A 1127 -24.09 61.73 -46.93
CA LEU A 1127 -24.30 61.49 -48.35
C LEU A 1127 -25.61 60.73 -48.50
N ASN A 1128 -26.61 61.36 -49.10
CA ASN A 1128 -27.90 60.71 -49.31
C ASN A 1128 -27.89 59.90 -50.62
N LEU A 1129 -28.40 58.68 -50.58
CA LEU A 1129 -28.76 57.87 -51.74
C LEU A 1129 -30.29 57.93 -51.88
N ASP A 1130 -30.76 58.78 -52.79
CA ASP A 1130 -32.17 59.12 -53.04
C ASP A 1130 -32.81 58.32 -54.19
N PHE A 1131 -32.08 57.35 -54.76
CA PHE A 1131 -32.51 56.47 -55.86
C PHE A 1131 -33.10 57.22 -57.10
N THR A 1132 -32.70 58.47 -57.33
CA THR A 1132 -33.24 59.34 -58.40
C THR A 1132 -32.87 58.91 -59.82
N ASP A 1133 -31.75 58.20 -60.00
CA ASP A 1133 -31.28 57.72 -61.30
C ASP A 1133 -31.56 56.22 -61.54
N GLY A 1134 -31.94 55.48 -60.51
CA GLY A 1134 -32.23 54.05 -60.62
C GLY A 1134 -32.84 53.41 -59.38
N THR A 1135 -33.88 52.61 -59.58
CA THR A 1135 -34.52 51.76 -58.57
C THR A 1135 -33.61 50.58 -58.20
N LEU A 1136 -33.54 50.25 -56.90
CA LEU A 1136 -32.89 49.04 -56.40
C LEU A 1136 -33.95 48.05 -55.89
N THR A 1137 -34.11 46.92 -56.58
CA THR A 1137 -34.99 45.82 -56.15
C THR A 1137 -34.17 44.66 -55.61
N VAL A 1138 -34.48 44.20 -54.39
CA VAL A 1138 -33.86 43.04 -53.73
C VAL A 1138 -34.85 41.87 -53.74
N PRO A 1139 -34.67 40.89 -54.64
CA PRO A 1139 -35.63 39.79 -54.78
C PRO A 1139 -35.74 38.92 -53.54
N VAL A 1140 -36.91 38.32 -53.31
CA VAL A 1140 -37.11 37.29 -52.26
C VAL A 1140 -36.03 36.21 -52.34
N GLY A 1141 -35.32 35.98 -51.22
CA GLY A 1141 -34.28 34.96 -51.12
C GLY A 1141 -32.94 35.31 -51.78
N ASP A 1142 -32.78 36.52 -52.34
CA ASP A 1142 -31.54 37.02 -52.94
C ASP A 1142 -31.05 38.30 -52.23
N TYR A 1143 -29.98 38.90 -52.76
CA TYR A 1143 -29.39 40.12 -52.26
C TYR A 1143 -28.98 41.08 -53.37
N GLU A 1144 -28.87 42.36 -53.02
CA GLU A 1144 -28.29 43.40 -53.84
C GLU A 1144 -27.04 44.03 -53.20
N LEU A 1145 -26.28 44.75 -54.01
CA LEU A 1145 -25.10 45.49 -53.55
C LEU A 1145 -25.24 46.97 -53.86
N VAL A 1146 -25.03 47.82 -52.85
CA VAL A 1146 -24.79 49.25 -53.04
C VAL A 1146 -23.29 49.52 -53.01
N LYS A 1147 -22.75 49.85 -54.18
CA LYS A 1147 -21.34 50.15 -54.42
C LYS A 1147 -21.13 51.66 -54.44
N VAL A 1148 -20.33 52.15 -53.51
CA VAL A 1148 -20.02 53.58 -53.36
C VAL A 1148 -18.74 53.89 -54.12
N TYR A 1149 -18.81 54.80 -55.09
CA TYR A 1149 -17.66 55.26 -55.88
C TYR A 1149 -17.37 56.73 -55.61
N ALA A 1150 -16.11 57.11 -55.40
CA ALA A 1150 -15.68 58.49 -55.20
C ALA A 1150 -14.64 58.93 -56.25
N ASN A 1151 -14.60 60.22 -56.57
CA ASN A 1151 -13.48 60.81 -57.31
C ASN A 1151 -12.26 60.98 -56.37
N THR A 1152 -11.25 60.14 -56.57
CA THR A 1152 -10.02 60.11 -55.76
C THR A 1152 -8.79 60.62 -56.53
N THR A 1153 -8.98 61.32 -57.65
CA THR A 1153 -7.89 61.72 -58.57
C THR A 1153 -6.75 62.47 -57.86
N ASP A 1154 -7.08 63.31 -56.88
CA ASP A 1154 -6.11 64.13 -56.14
C ASP A 1154 -5.51 63.42 -54.90
N PHE A 1155 -5.88 62.16 -54.60
CA PHE A 1155 -5.32 61.36 -53.50
C PHE A 1155 -3.91 60.86 -53.86
N THR A 1156 -2.99 61.79 -54.06
CA THR A 1156 -1.62 61.55 -54.51
C THR A 1156 -0.59 61.59 -53.38
N THR A 1157 -0.92 62.22 -52.25
CA THR A 1157 -0.06 62.39 -51.07
C THR A 1157 -0.23 61.22 -50.09
N ALA A 1158 0.87 60.71 -49.57
CA ALA A 1158 0.87 59.68 -48.53
C ALA A 1158 0.25 60.21 -47.22
N GLY A 1159 -0.61 59.41 -46.59
CA GLY A 1159 -1.38 59.80 -45.40
C GLY A 1159 -2.75 60.42 -45.68
N ASN A 1160 -3.17 60.50 -46.95
CA ASN A 1160 -4.57 60.77 -47.27
C ASN A 1160 -5.42 59.52 -46.97
N SER A 1161 -6.64 59.67 -46.46
CA SER A 1161 -7.54 58.56 -46.10
C SER A 1161 -9.02 58.86 -46.37
N LEU A 1162 -9.82 57.80 -46.47
CA LEU A 1162 -11.27 57.87 -46.69
C LEU A 1162 -11.98 56.67 -46.05
N GLN A 1163 -13.16 56.88 -45.46
CA GLN A 1163 -14.02 55.82 -44.94
C GLN A 1163 -15.50 56.19 -45.10
N VAL A 1164 -16.31 55.22 -45.53
CA VAL A 1164 -17.79 55.32 -45.65
C VAL A 1164 -18.43 54.39 -44.63
N TRP A 1165 -19.54 54.77 -44.01
CA TRP A 1165 -20.37 53.91 -43.16
C TRP A 1165 -21.86 54.25 -43.26
N LEU A 1166 -22.71 53.36 -42.77
CA LEU A 1166 -24.12 53.64 -42.47
C LEU A 1166 -24.26 53.86 -40.95
N ASP A 1167 -25.22 54.69 -40.52
CA ASP A 1167 -25.42 55.12 -39.13
C ASP A 1167 -26.88 54.91 -38.73
N ASP A 1168 -27.10 54.32 -37.55
CA ASP A 1168 -28.42 53.95 -37.02
C ASP A 1168 -29.07 55.00 -36.10
N ALA A 1169 -28.45 56.18 -35.93
CA ALA A 1169 -28.89 57.22 -34.99
C ALA A 1169 -30.28 57.83 -35.26
N ALA A 1170 -30.88 57.60 -36.43
CA ALA A 1170 -32.25 57.99 -36.75
C ALA A 1170 -32.89 56.97 -37.69
N ALA A 1171 -34.13 56.52 -37.41
CA ALA A 1171 -34.87 55.58 -38.25
C ALA A 1171 -34.93 55.99 -39.73
N ALA A 1172 -35.11 57.29 -39.99
CA ALA A 1172 -35.14 57.92 -41.31
C ALA A 1172 -33.81 57.88 -42.09
N ASN A 1173 -32.68 57.46 -41.47
CA ASN A 1173 -31.43 57.23 -42.23
C ASN A 1173 -31.55 56.07 -43.23
N PHE A 1174 -32.63 55.28 -43.15
CA PHE A 1174 -32.94 54.23 -44.09
C PHE A 1174 -34.45 54.03 -44.24
N SER A 1175 -34.98 54.51 -45.36
CA SER A 1175 -36.31 54.17 -45.86
C SER A 1175 -36.22 53.18 -47.03
N TRP A 1176 -37.16 52.23 -47.04
CA TRP A 1176 -37.31 51.22 -48.08
C TRP A 1176 -38.79 50.86 -48.24
N GLY A 1177 -39.16 50.44 -49.44
CA GLY A 1177 -40.49 49.92 -49.74
C GLY A 1177 -40.53 48.40 -49.95
N ILE A 1178 -41.76 47.88 -49.97
CA ILE A 1178 -42.08 46.51 -50.38
C ILE A 1178 -42.85 46.58 -51.70
N ASP A 1179 -42.55 45.70 -52.67
CA ASP A 1179 -43.33 45.56 -53.91
C ASP A 1179 -44.68 44.89 -53.60
N SER A 1180 -45.61 45.68 -53.07
CA SER A 1180 -46.92 45.19 -52.65
C SER A 1180 -47.89 45.07 -53.83
N SER A 1181 -48.66 43.99 -53.85
CA SER A 1181 -49.71 43.79 -54.88
C SER A 1181 -50.93 44.71 -54.71
N ALA A 1182 -50.97 45.52 -53.65
CA ALA A 1182 -52.11 46.32 -53.22
C ALA A 1182 -52.12 47.79 -53.70
N GLY A 1183 -51.04 48.25 -54.37
CA GLY A 1183 -51.01 49.53 -55.10
C GLY A 1183 -50.35 50.68 -54.35
N GLY A 1184 -49.06 50.87 -54.64
CA GLY A 1184 -48.20 51.86 -53.99
C GLY A 1184 -47.26 51.17 -53.00
N ALA A 1185 -45.96 51.47 -53.07
CA ALA A 1185 -45.04 51.05 -52.03
C ALA A 1185 -45.33 51.85 -50.76
N GLN A 1186 -45.36 51.17 -49.62
CA GLN A 1186 -45.37 51.81 -48.31
C GLN A 1186 -43.92 51.99 -47.85
N VAL A 1187 -43.60 53.18 -47.33
CA VAL A 1187 -42.23 53.61 -47.01
C VAL A 1187 -41.92 53.29 -45.56
N MET A 1188 -40.84 52.54 -45.30
CA MET A 1188 -40.51 52.04 -43.98
C MET A 1188 -39.19 52.63 -43.47
N GLU A 1189 -39.27 53.64 -42.60
CA GLU A 1189 -38.11 54.19 -41.87
C GLU A 1189 -37.71 53.25 -40.74
N THR A 1190 -36.51 52.65 -40.81
CA THR A 1190 -36.15 51.52 -39.92
C THR A 1190 -34.67 51.40 -39.56
N ALA A 1191 -33.81 52.39 -39.84
CA ALA A 1191 -32.35 52.24 -39.65
C ALA A 1191 -31.95 51.73 -38.25
N ASP A 1192 -32.59 52.24 -37.19
CA ASP A 1192 -32.38 51.87 -35.76
C ASP A 1192 -32.82 50.44 -35.39
N ILE A 1193 -33.56 49.76 -36.27
CA ILE A 1193 -34.06 48.40 -36.11
C ILE A 1193 -33.41 47.43 -37.10
N SER A 1194 -33.25 47.85 -38.36
CA SER A 1194 -32.72 47.07 -39.48
C SER A 1194 -31.20 46.84 -39.38
N TRP A 1195 -30.46 47.75 -38.74
CA TRP A 1195 -29.09 47.48 -38.28
C TRP A 1195 -28.82 48.21 -36.96
N ARG A 1196 -28.31 47.49 -35.95
CA ARG A 1196 -27.97 48.10 -34.65
C ARG A 1196 -26.47 48.35 -34.55
N GLY A 1197 -26.12 49.62 -34.49
CA GLY A 1197 -24.76 50.15 -34.58
C GLY A 1197 -24.29 50.35 -36.03
N ASP A 1198 -23.53 51.42 -36.23
CA ASP A 1198 -22.89 51.81 -37.49
C ASP A 1198 -22.27 50.65 -38.29
N ILE A 1199 -22.66 50.52 -39.56
CA ILE A 1199 -22.05 49.57 -40.49
C ILE A 1199 -20.85 50.25 -41.17
N TYR A 1200 -19.66 50.07 -40.61
CA TYR A 1200 -18.42 50.64 -41.16
C TYR A 1200 -17.88 49.89 -42.38
N GLY A 1201 -17.77 50.60 -43.51
CA GLY A 1201 -16.85 50.26 -44.58
C GLY A 1201 -15.38 50.34 -44.12
N ASN A 1202 -14.46 49.76 -44.90
CA ASN A 1202 -13.04 49.78 -44.54
C ASN A 1202 -12.45 51.19 -44.72
N THR A 1203 -11.55 51.61 -43.84
CA THR A 1203 -10.72 52.80 -44.07
C THR A 1203 -9.71 52.50 -45.19
N LEU A 1204 -9.71 53.34 -46.23
CA LEU A 1204 -8.73 53.33 -47.31
C LEU A 1204 -7.70 54.42 -47.08
N GLY A 1205 -6.43 54.17 -47.41
CA GLY A 1205 -5.32 55.11 -47.20
C GLY A 1205 -4.39 55.23 -48.41
N LYS A 1206 -3.63 56.32 -48.52
CA LYS A 1206 -2.63 56.53 -49.58
C LYS A 1206 -1.20 56.42 -49.06
#